data_AF-A0A450YSP5-F1
#
_entry.id   AF-A0A450YSP5-F1
#
_cell.length_a   1.000
_cell.length_b   1.000
_cell.length_c   1.000
_cell.angle_alpha   90.00
_cell.angle_beta   90.00
_cell.angle_gamma   90.00
#
_symmetry.space_group_name_H-M   'P 1'
#
loop_
_entity.id
_entity.type
_entity.pdbx_description
1 polymer ?
#
loop_
_entity_poly.entity_id
_entity_poly.type
_entity_poly.pdbx_seq_one_letter_code
_entity_poly.pdbx_strand_id
1 'polypeptide(L)'
;MKRAFLAWSLRRNLIIAAILVAFFVGFWALYTPAPVNGRYELRYSDNTYKITSKTLNSQSYFNNNHVSIAQVDGHIFITANYTNLFLLDLENHEGCVLTPDSLHNEILDRKVLGTIEERRNAPKPSKGTVYNPTGVHVDEEGDLYVANYKGNNILKGRIDVKGCKVAFFKSYRSRETGGPENVFVDRDKDVLVSANYDAGTVTAFRVSTGTQIWSARVRQAHGVAIKGNKVYATGLRERKVHELDLADGRHLRAAGSLGWNPSRNEFLWPTAVYPFGENELVIADPQTGFISFMDQESLHVKRYTGGNGPGHYRFNYPYAAVPTQKGLLVMSSQRGEILELNRSAKEVSRRFRLRDSIWSDLPESLPDFGDGWRGYINAEGPKLLINNNRYRLGFAQLHPLLPGPVFRVPNTGTLYNTGAYIYLLQGGQVGDDFAYFFSSSSGSLIGIYSRPGKPTILLKERIPLDSWLVGHQLKLSDGSSRNESDLRSASRQKALPYFDEIETHDWTSQKSLFRMGHFSDSIRKIGFDKFIEYLDAVFVSPEGRAFKLAYDRCSPEHCDTAALKSAAKSYYFEALGRSYVNLDEYLLVGMLSGITPAEAVREDKIVVYDDCRTGKYYKGHGPRALATRSLEDYLSAHDLGTSSVCFSIEGKHDYAPNEVLFVWYSKTEIPKKMALFGLSENNESTLLRQVDNIIADDIVGVFETKLHLDVKEKFSRYKVELLEGGTQNRLLLRALTPIFVDNKNVDTDKLLRLTIETSALKKYGIGFTKLPKNTSGDAKLAHIISTILAADSAHCGHYATYFVSQLPSESFWRAYDLKTTDGRIHTVVEVHDNGTIRTADPTLGIVYNCSVQSMLDGKCNFDRNHSNRTVSPIMERYHGAGFFYGASIKEKYSSIDELISIY
;
A
#
# COMPACT_ATOMS: atom_id res chain seq x y z
N MET A 1 48.35 9.68 -23.87
CA MET A 1 47.29 8.65 -23.91
C MET A 1 46.19 8.82 -22.85
N LYS A 2 46.47 8.82 -21.53
CA LYS A 2 45.42 8.96 -20.48
C LYS A 2 44.51 10.20 -20.62
N ARG A 3 45.06 11.38 -20.97
CA ARG A 3 44.26 12.61 -21.20
C ARG A 3 43.36 12.54 -22.45
N ALA A 4 43.80 11.84 -23.50
CA ALA A 4 43.02 11.66 -24.71
C ALA A 4 41.85 10.68 -24.48
N PHE A 5 42.08 9.62 -23.69
CA PHE A 5 41.03 8.68 -23.29
C PHE A 5 39.97 9.34 -22.39
N LEU A 6 40.39 10.20 -21.46
CA LEU A 6 39.46 10.96 -20.61
C LEU A 6 38.59 11.94 -21.43
N ALA A 7 39.19 12.66 -22.37
CA ALA A 7 38.47 13.60 -23.25
C ALA A 7 37.48 12.88 -24.19
N TRP A 8 37.84 11.68 -24.66
CA TRP A 8 36.97 10.84 -25.48
C TRP A 8 35.79 10.27 -24.68
N SER A 9 36.03 9.78 -23.45
CA SER A 9 34.99 9.32 -22.53
C SER A 9 33.99 10.43 -22.16
N LEU A 10 34.49 11.64 -21.86
CA LEU A 10 33.66 12.81 -21.57
C LEU A 10 32.79 13.22 -22.76
N ARG A 11 33.35 13.24 -23.99
CA ARG A 11 32.57 13.53 -25.21
C ARG A 11 31.50 12.47 -25.48
N ARG A 12 31.83 11.19 -25.31
CA ARG A 12 30.88 10.08 -25.50
C ARG A 12 29.72 10.17 -24.51
N ASN A 13 30.00 10.45 -23.23
CA ASN A 13 28.96 10.60 -22.21
C ASN A 13 28.09 11.85 -22.42
N LEU A 14 28.67 12.96 -22.89
CA LEU A 14 27.91 14.16 -23.27
C LEU A 14 26.97 13.92 -24.46
N ILE A 15 27.42 13.15 -25.46
CA ILE A 15 26.59 12.78 -26.63
C ILE A 15 25.45 11.85 -26.21
N ILE A 16 25.73 10.84 -25.38
CA ILE A 16 24.69 9.93 -24.86
C ILE A 16 23.66 10.70 -24.01
N ALA A 17 24.11 11.62 -23.15
CA ALA A 17 23.22 12.47 -22.37
C ALA A 17 22.36 13.37 -23.27
N ALA A 18 22.92 13.97 -24.32
CA ALA A 18 22.18 14.79 -25.27
C ALA A 18 21.14 13.98 -26.05
N ILE A 19 21.47 12.75 -26.47
CA ILE A 19 20.54 11.84 -27.15
C ILE A 19 19.41 11.40 -26.21
N LEU A 20 19.72 11.06 -24.95
CA LEU A 20 18.69 10.70 -23.97
C LEU A 20 17.77 11.88 -23.65
N VAL A 21 18.30 13.10 -23.51
CA VAL A 21 17.49 14.31 -23.32
C VAL A 21 16.61 14.58 -24.54
N ALA A 22 17.13 14.45 -25.77
CA ALA A 22 16.34 14.61 -26.98
C ALA A 22 15.25 13.54 -27.12
N PHE A 23 15.53 12.29 -26.73
CA PHE A 23 14.58 11.19 -26.74
C PHE A 23 13.47 11.40 -25.70
N PHE A 24 13.82 11.83 -24.48
CA PHE A 24 12.84 12.17 -23.43
C PHE A 24 11.99 13.38 -23.80
N VAL A 25 12.56 14.43 -24.38
CA VAL A 25 11.82 15.61 -24.85
C VAL A 25 10.89 15.25 -26.00
N GLY A 26 11.33 14.43 -26.96
CA GLY A 26 10.50 13.94 -28.07
C GLY A 26 9.37 13.02 -27.59
N PHE A 27 9.66 12.12 -26.65
CA PHE A 27 8.67 11.19 -26.08
C PHE A 27 7.62 11.92 -25.23
N TRP A 28 8.01 12.96 -24.50
CA TRP A 28 7.08 13.78 -23.72
C TRP A 28 6.19 14.65 -24.63
N ALA A 29 6.76 15.23 -25.69
CA ALA A 29 6.01 16.01 -26.68
C ALA A 29 4.99 15.17 -27.49
N LEU A 30 5.22 13.85 -27.63
CA LEU A 30 4.28 12.93 -28.29
C LEU A 30 3.11 12.48 -27.39
N TYR A 31 3.19 12.66 -26.07
CA TYR A 31 2.17 12.21 -25.12
C TYR A 31 1.40 13.31 -24.39
N THR A 32 1.81 14.58 -24.53
CA THR A 32 0.95 15.72 -24.17
C THR A 32 0.12 16.11 -25.39
N PRO A 33 -1.18 15.73 -25.47
CA PRO A 33 -2.02 16.23 -26.55
C PRO A 33 -2.00 17.76 -26.51
N ALA A 34 -1.74 18.41 -27.65
CA ALA A 34 -1.87 19.85 -27.77
C ALA A 34 -3.28 20.24 -27.32
N PRO A 35 -3.46 21.33 -26.53
CA PRO A 35 -4.79 21.77 -26.13
C PRO A 35 -5.59 22.11 -27.38
N VAL A 36 -6.56 21.26 -27.70
CA VAL A 36 -7.49 21.50 -28.81
C VAL A 36 -8.48 22.52 -28.28
N ASN A 37 -8.36 23.77 -28.72
CA ASN A 37 -9.38 24.80 -28.53
C ASN A 37 -10.64 24.37 -29.28
N GLY A 38 -11.53 23.65 -28.61
CA GLY A 38 -12.81 23.22 -29.15
C GLY A 38 -13.93 23.64 -28.24
N ARG A 39 -14.92 24.35 -28.78
CA ARG A 39 -16.26 24.39 -28.19
C ARG A 39 -16.97 23.07 -28.49
N TYR A 40 -17.78 22.62 -27.55
CA TYR A 40 -18.58 21.41 -27.65
C TYR A 40 -20.06 21.79 -27.60
N GLU A 41 -20.87 21.07 -28.38
CA GLU A 41 -22.32 21.21 -28.38
C GLU A 41 -22.92 20.23 -27.35
N LEU A 42 -23.84 20.73 -26.53
CA LEU A 42 -24.68 19.93 -25.63
C LEU A 42 -26.01 19.70 -26.36
N ARG A 43 -26.52 18.47 -26.38
CA ARG A 43 -27.87 18.15 -26.85
C ARG A 43 -28.80 17.97 -25.67
N TYR A 44 -29.97 18.61 -25.72
CA TYR A 44 -30.99 18.49 -24.69
C TYR A 44 -32.10 17.52 -25.11
N SER A 45 -32.41 16.54 -24.25
CA SER A 45 -33.58 15.66 -24.37
C SER A 45 -33.96 15.11 -22.99
N ASP A 46 -35.25 15.02 -22.66
CA ASP A 46 -35.75 14.40 -21.42
C ASP A 46 -35.10 14.96 -20.13
N ASN A 47 -35.09 16.29 -19.99
CA ASN A 47 -34.44 17.00 -18.87
C ASN A 47 -32.94 16.68 -18.69
N THR A 48 -32.30 16.18 -19.75
CA THR A 48 -30.91 15.72 -19.75
C THR A 48 -30.13 16.38 -20.88
N TYR A 49 -29.01 17.01 -20.54
CA TYR A 49 -28.04 17.52 -21.52
C TYR A 49 -26.93 16.49 -21.74
N LYS A 50 -26.54 16.24 -23.00
CA LYS A 50 -25.44 15.33 -23.38
C LYS A 50 -24.39 16.06 -24.23
N ILE A 51 -23.11 15.93 -23.90
CA ILE A 51 -22.03 16.43 -24.78
C ILE A 51 -21.99 15.59 -26.06
N THR A 52 -22.31 16.19 -27.20
CA THR A 52 -22.05 15.58 -28.51
C THR A 52 -20.83 16.24 -29.14
N SER A 53 -19.71 15.56 -29.08
CA SER A 53 -18.52 16.02 -29.78
C SER A 53 -18.54 15.59 -31.25
N LYS A 54 -18.25 16.53 -32.16
CA LYS A 54 -17.95 16.21 -33.57
C LYS A 54 -16.55 15.60 -33.78
N THR A 55 -15.69 15.59 -32.75
CA THR A 55 -14.30 15.10 -32.85
C THR A 55 -13.98 14.03 -31.77
N LEU A 56 -13.79 12.79 -32.24
CA LEU A 56 -13.54 11.57 -31.45
C LEU A 56 -12.45 11.68 -30.36
N ASN A 57 -11.46 12.57 -30.52
CA ASN A 57 -10.34 12.71 -29.57
C ASN A 57 -10.69 13.47 -28.27
N SER A 58 -11.87 14.07 -28.16
CA SER A 58 -12.25 14.92 -27.02
C SER A 58 -12.86 14.19 -25.82
N GLN A 59 -13.33 12.95 -25.99
CA GLN A 59 -13.92 12.17 -24.89
C GLN A 59 -12.92 11.87 -23.76
N SER A 60 -11.61 11.83 -24.04
CA SER A 60 -10.58 11.58 -23.03
C SER A 60 -10.53 12.68 -21.95
N TYR A 61 -10.85 13.93 -22.29
CA TYR A 61 -10.82 15.06 -21.35
C TYR A 61 -11.94 15.00 -20.31
N PHE A 62 -13.12 14.50 -20.69
CA PHE A 62 -14.28 14.29 -19.81
C PHE A 62 -14.24 12.93 -19.07
N ASN A 63 -13.29 12.06 -19.43
CA ASN A 63 -13.04 10.81 -18.73
C ASN A 63 -12.27 10.99 -17.41
N ASN A 64 -11.79 12.20 -17.13
CA ASN A 64 -11.23 12.55 -15.82
C ASN A 64 -12.36 12.87 -14.82
N ASN A 65 -12.11 12.58 -13.54
CA ASN A 65 -13.07 12.90 -12.49
C ASN A 65 -13.01 14.38 -12.16
N HIS A 66 -14.12 15.09 -12.39
CA HIS A 66 -14.25 16.48 -11.97
C HIS A 66 -14.34 16.55 -10.44
N VAL A 67 -13.67 17.51 -9.80
CA VAL A 67 -13.53 17.58 -8.33
C VAL A 67 -13.97 18.89 -7.69
N SER A 68 -14.18 19.94 -8.47
CA SER A 68 -14.88 21.14 -7.99
C SER A 68 -15.79 21.72 -9.06
N ILE A 69 -16.79 22.47 -8.63
CA ILE A 69 -17.68 23.28 -9.46
C ILE A 69 -17.84 24.67 -8.84
N ALA A 70 -17.97 25.72 -9.66
CA ALA A 70 -18.32 27.06 -9.22
C ALA A 70 -19.30 27.69 -10.22
N GLN A 71 -20.23 28.49 -9.71
CA GLN A 71 -21.17 29.25 -10.53
C GLN A 71 -20.51 30.57 -10.95
N VAL A 72 -20.46 30.84 -12.25
CA VAL A 72 -20.02 32.13 -12.82
C VAL A 72 -21.22 33.06 -13.00
N ASP A 73 -22.31 32.53 -13.54
CA ASP A 73 -23.58 33.22 -13.76
C ASP A 73 -24.72 32.19 -13.65
N GLY A 74 -25.99 32.63 -13.63
CA GLY A 74 -27.20 31.82 -13.47
C GLY A 74 -27.24 30.51 -14.28
N HIS A 75 -26.58 30.48 -15.44
CA HIS A 75 -26.48 29.34 -16.35
C HIS A 75 -25.04 28.95 -16.72
N ILE A 76 -24.01 29.65 -16.23
CA ILE A 76 -22.60 29.40 -16.57
C ILE A 76 -21.85 28.87 -15.35
N PHE A 77 -21.13 27.77 -15.53
CA PHE A 77 -20.40 27.10 -14.46
C PHE A 77 -18.98 26.77 -14.89
N ILE A 78 -18.08 26.70 -13.91
CA ILE A 78 -16.73 26.20 -14.11
C ILE A 78 -16.54 24.93 -13.31
N THR A 79 -15.91 23.93 -13.91
CA THR A 79 -15.48 22.71 -13.20
C THR A 79 -13.98 22.49 -13.36
N ALA A 80 -13.38 21.76 -12.43
CA ALA A 80 -11.96 21.40 -12.43
C ALA A 80 -11.77 19.89 -12.31
N ASN A 81 -10.73 19.32 -12.93
CA ASN A 81 -10.49 17.86 -12.91
C ASN A 81 -9.01 17.46 -12.77
N TYR A 82 -8.24 18.20 -11.97
CA TYR A 82 -6.78 18.13 -11.82
C TYR A 82 -5.98 18.47 -13.08
N THR A 83 -6.57 18.40 -14.27
CA THR A 83 -5.85 18.64 -15.53
C THR A 83 -6.26 19.97 -16.13
N ASN A 84 -7.57 20.22 -16.19
CA ASN A 84 -8.14 21.34 -16.90
C ASN A 84 -9.23 22.02 -16.08
N LEU A 85 -9.57 23.24 -16.52
CA LEU A 85 -10.81 23.91 -16.17
C LEU A 85 -11.77 23.79 -17.36
N PHE A 86 -13.04 23.56 -17.07
CA PHE A 86 -14.09 23.50 -18.08
C PHE A 86 -15.12 24.56 -17.78
N LEU A 87 -15.49 25.34 -18.78
CA LEU A 87 -16.65 26.21 -18.74
C LEU A 87 -17.83 25.47 -19.35
N LEU A 88 -18.96 25.50 -18.65
CA LEU A 88 -20.21 24.88 -19.04
C LEU A 88 -21.29 25.94 -19.07
N ASP A 89 -21.84 26.20 -20.25
CA ASP A 89 -22.99 27.05 -20.47
C ASP A 89 -24.23 26.17 -20.66
N LEU A 90 -25.01 26.10 -19.60
CA LEU A 90 -26.13 25.16 -19.50
C LEU A 90 -27.34 25.62 -20.31
N GLU A 91 -27.47 26.91 -20.58
CA GLU A 91 -28.59 27.50 -21.33
C GLU A 91 -28.33 27.52 -22.83
N ASN A 92 -27.13 27.93 -23.25
CA ASN A 92 -26.74 27.91 -24.67
C ASN A 92 -26.29 26.53 -25.15
N HIS A 93 -26.22 25.57 -24.23
CA HIS A 93 -25.86 24.21 -24.55
C HIS A 93 -24.43 24.13 -25.11
N GLU A 94 -23.52 24.89 -24.53
CA GLU A 94 -22.13 24.93 -24.95
C GLU A 94 -21.20 24.55 -23.80
N GLY A 95 -20.05 23.98 -24.13
CA GLY A 95 -18.97 23.79 -23.17
C GLY A 95 -17.62 23.96 -23.83
N CYS A 96 -16.60 24.29 -23.05
CA CYS A 96 -15.23 24.33 -23.55
C CYS A 96 -14.21 24.11 -22.44
N VAL A 97 -13.01 23.71 -22.83
CA VAL A 97 -11.84 23.72 -21.95
C VAL A 97 -11.33 25.16 -21.89
N LEU A 98 -11.22 25.72 -20.69
CA LEU A 98 -10.66 27.05 -20.48
C LEU A 98 -9.15 27.01 -20.69
N THR A 99 -8.67 27.66 -21.74
CA THR A 99 -7.24 27.77 -22.01
C THR A 99 -6.65 28.95 -21.23
N PRO A 100 -5.65 28.72 -20.36
CA PRO A 100 -4.98 29.81 -19.67
C PRO A 100 -4.13 30.61 -20.66
N ASP A 101 -4.45 31.91 -20.84
CA ASP A 101 -3.86 32.75 -21.90
C ASP A 101 -2.34 32.96 -21.76
N SER A 102 -1.78 32.74 -20.57
CA SER A 102 -0.32 32.74 -20.35
C SER A 102 0.07 32.19 -18.97
N LEU A 103 0.15 30.87 -18.82
CA LEU A 103 0.95 30.30 -17.72
C LEU A 103 2.46 30.41 -17.97
N HIS A 104 2.86 30.81 -19.18
CA HIS A 104 4.27 30.82 -19.61
C HIS A 104 5.09 32.02 -19.12
N ASN A 105 4.46 33.02 -18.53
CA ASN A 105 5.12 34.18 -17.94
C ASN A 105 4.53 34.37 -16.54
N GLU A 106 5.21 33.87 -15.50
CA GLU A 106 4.87 34.14 -14.10
C GLU A 106 4.42 35.59 -13.93
N ILE A 107 3.18 35.73 -13.49
CA ILE A 107 2.57 36.92 -12.91
C ILE A 107 3.65 37.71 -12.16
N LEU A 108 3.98 38.87 -12.70
CA LEU A 108 4.99 39.79 -12.22
C LEU A 108 4.71 40.17 -10.76
N ASP A 109 5.40 39.52 -9.82
CA ASP A 109 5.64 40.04 -8.48
C ASP A 109 6.69 41.18 -8.53
N ARG A 110 6.44 42.19 -9.39
CA ARG A 110 7.34 43.35 -9.59
C ARG A 110 6.91 44.59 -8.81
N LYS A 111 5.90 44.49 -7.93
CA LYS A 111 5.47 45.63 -7.09
C LYS A 111 5.65 45.45 -5.58
N VAL A 112 6.14 44.30 -5.10
CA VAL A 112 6.28 44.04 -3.64
C VAL A 112 7.72 43.76 -3.17
N LEU A 113 8.72 43.76 -4.06
CA LEU A 113 10.14 43.72 -3.66
C LEU A 113 10.80 45.08 -3.89
N GLY A 114 11.54 45.52 -2.87
CA GLY A 114 12.09 46.86 -2.68
C GLY A 114 13.15 47.25 -3.70
N THR A 115 14.29 47.72 -3.19
CA THR A 115 15.32 48.44 -3.96
C THR A 115 15.82 47.66 -5.18
N ILE A 116 16.45 48.37 -6.13
CA ILE A 116 16.98 47.80 -7.39
C ILE A 116 17.96 46.62 -7.14
N GLU A 117 18.60 46.55 -5.96
CA GLU A 117 19.49 45.45 -5.56
C GLU A 117 18.74 44.15 -5.21
N GLU A 118 17.58 44.20 -4.56
CA GLU A 118 16.78 43.01 -4.26
C GLU A 118 16.23 42.37 -5.55
N ARG A 119 15.95 43.18 -6.57
CA ARG A 119 15.52 42.74 -7.90
C ARG A 119 16.60 41.98 -8.67
N ARG A 120 17.88 42.23 -8.37
CA ARG A 120 19.01 41.59 -9.07
C ARG A 120 19.36 40.23 -8.46
N ASN A 121 18.94 39.99 -7.21
CA ASN A 121 19.18 38.75 -6.47
C ASN A 121 17.95 37.83 -6.38
N ALA A 122 16.79 38.25 -6.91
CA ALA A 122 15.60 37.40 -6.98
C ALA A 122 15.83 36.18 -7.91
N PRO A 123 15.43 34.96 -7.50
CA PRO A 123 15.57 33.76 -8.34
C PRO A 123 14.89 33.98 -9.69
N LYS A 124 15.57 33.63 -10.79
CA LYS A 124 14.93 33.60 -12.12
C LYS A 124 13.73 32.64 -12.11
N PRO A 125 12.55 33.04 -12.61
CA PRO A 125 11.43 32.13 -12.88
C PRO A 125 11.90 30.92 -13.68
N SER A 126 11.72 29.72 -13.15
CA SER A 126 11.97 28.50 -13.92
C SER A 126 10.87 28.32 -14.96
N LYS A 127 11.22 28.09 -16.23
CA LYS A 127 10.29 27.54 -17.23
C LYS A 127 9.61 26.31 -16.62
N GLY A 128 8.28 26.35 -16.42
CA GLY A 128 7.51 25.18 -15.96
C GLY A 128 6.59 25.43 -14.78
N THR A 129 5.75 26.47 -14.80
CA THR A 129 4.67 26.60 -13.81
C THR A 129 3.76 25.37 -13.91
N VAL A 130 3.74 24.56 -12.85
CA VAL A 130 2.90 23.36 -12.80
C VAL A 130 1.45 23.80 -12.62
N TYR A 131 0.62 23.46 -13.59
CA TYR A 131 -0.81 23.74 -13.58
C TYR A 131 -1.59 22.44 -13.33
N ASN A 132 -2.37 22.43 -12.26
CA ASN A 132 -3.10 21.26 -11.76
C ASN A 132 -4.32 21.75 -10.96
N PRO A 133 -5.38 22.23 -11.63
CA PRO A 133 -6.53 22.87 -10.98
C PRO A 133 -7.42 21.87 -10.25
N THR A 134 -7.77 22.15 -8.99
CA THR A 134 -8.60 21.30 -8.12
C THR A 134 -9.86 22.01 -7.66
N GLY A 135 -9.74 22.92 -6.69
CA GLY A 135 -10.81 23.75 -6.17
C GLY A 135 -11.04 24.99 -6.99
N VAL A 136 -12.30 25.38 -7.18
CA VAL A 136 -12.67 26.63 -7.86
C VAL A 136 -13.70 27.42 -7.06
N HIS A 137 -13.57 28.74 -7.12
CA HIS A 137 -14.53 29.68 -6.57
C HIS A 137 -14.58 30.93 -7.45
N VAL A 138 -15.77 31.53 -7.60
CA VAL A 138 -15.95 32.79 -8.33
C VAL A 138 -16.54 33.80 -7.36
N ASP A 139 -15.89 34.96 -7.22
CA ASP A 139 -16.40 36.03 -6.35
C ASP A 139 -17.51 36.85 -7.04
N GLU A 140 -18.10 37.78 -6.31
CA GLU A 140 -19.24 38.59 -6.82
C GLU A 140 -18.87 39.52 -7.99
N GLU A 141 -17.59 39.77 -8.26
CA GLU A 141 -17.14 40.53 -9.43
C GLU A 141 -16.88 39.63 -10.66
N GLY A 142 -17.03 38.32 -10.51
CA GLY A 142 -16.76 37.34 -11.55
C GLY A 142 -15.27 36.96 -11.67
N ASP A 143 -14.42 37.32 -10.70
CA ASP A 143 -13.04 36.84 -10.67
C ASP A 143 -13.00 35.37 -10.25
N LEU A 144 -12.26 34.55 -11.00
CA LEU A 144 -12.05 33.14 -10.72
C LEU A 144 -10.84 32.92 -9.82
N TYR A 145 -11.02 32.12 -8.78
CA TYR A 145 -9.98 31.63 -7.89
C TYR A 145 -9.84 30.12 -8.05
N VAL A 146 -8.59 29.65 -8.17
CA VAL A 146 -8.28 28.26 -8.49
C VAL A 146 -7.22 27.75 -7.52
N ALA A 147 -7.55 26.71 -6.77
CA ALA A 147 -6.55 25.92 -6.05
C ALA A 147 -5.71 25.15 -7.08
N ASN A 148 -4.42 25.46 -7.16
CA ASN A 148 -3.48 24.85 -8.09
C ASN A 148 -2.60 23.86 -7.34
N TYR A 149 -3.08 22.62 -7.20
CA TYR A 149 -2.58 21.61 -6.26
C TYR A 149 -1.07 21.40 -6.37
N LYS A 150 -0.56 20.94 -7.52
CA LYS A 150 0.89 20.72 -7.71
C LYS A 150 1.70 22.02 -7.79
N GLY A 151 1.05 23.14 -8.06
CA GLY A 151 1.68 24.46 -8.02
C GLY A 151 1.84 25.01 -6.60
N ASN A 152 1.23 24.37 -5.60
CA ASN A 152 1.25 24.80 -4.20
C ASN A 152 0.87 26.29 -4.03
N ASN A 153 -0.12 26.74 -4.79
CA ASN A 153 -0.61 28.13 -4.77
C ASN A 153 -2.09 28.21 -5.16
N ILE A 154 -2.67 29.39 -4.94
CA ILE A 154 -4.00 29.76 -5.43
C ILE A 154 -3.83 30.78 -6.53
N LEU A 155 -4.47 30.59 -7.68
CA LEU A 155 -4.45 31.51 -8.81
C LEU A 155 -5.74 32.34 -8.82
N LYS A 156 -5.65 33.64 -9.08
CA LYS A 156 -6.78 34.53 -9.35
C LYS A 156 -6.71 35.03 -10.79
N GLY A 157 -7.83 34.97 -11.50
CA GLY A 157 -7.90 35.34 -12.92
C GLY A 157 -9.29 35.78 -13.37
N ARG A 158 -9.35 36.35 -14.58
CA ARG A 158 -10.59 36.81 -15.20
C ARG A 158 -10.99 35.83 -16.32
N ILE A 159 -12.27 35.45 -16.35
CA ILE A 159 -12.81 34.50 -17.32
C ILE A 159 -13.26 35.27 -18.56
N ASP A 160 -12.80 34.85 -19.74
CA ASP A 160 -13.40 35.22 -21.02
C ASP A 160 -14.27 34.06 -21.51
N VAL A 161 -15.57 34.16 -21.21
CA VAL A 161 -16.58 33.15 -21.56
C VAL A 161 -16.62 32.94 -23.08
N LYS A 162 -16.57 34.03 -23.86
CA LYS A 162 -16.66 33.96 -25.32
C LYS A 162 -15.38 33.38 -25.93
N GLY A 163 -14.22 33.78 -25.42
CA GLY A 163 -12.93 33.27 -25.88
C GLY A 163 -12.58 31.89 -25.35
N CYS A 164 -13.33 31.32 -24.41
CA CYS A 164 -12.98 30.09 -23.69
C CYS A 164 -11.59 30.17 -23.06
N LYS A 165 -11.30 31.32 -22.44
CA LYS A 165 -9.98 31.66 -21.91
C LYS A 165 -10.05 32.11 -20.47
N VAL A 166 -8.95 31.96 -19.77
CA VAL A 166 -8.74 32.54 -18.45
C VAL A 166 -7.42 33.28 -18.39
N ALA A 167 -7.47 34.53 -17.96
CA ALA A 167 -6.29 35.38 -17.76
C ALA A 167 -5.97 35.45 -16.27
N PHE A 168 -5.04 34.63 -15.79
CA PHE A 168 -4.56 34.68 -14.41
C PHE A 168 -3.64 35.89 -14.22
N PHE A 169 -3.91 36.71 -13.19
CA PHE A 169 -3.19 37.95 -12.92
C PHE A 169 -2.70 38.10 -11.48
N LYS A 170 -3.04 37.16 -10.58
CA LYS A 170 -2.54 37.14 -9.19
C LYS A 170 -2.36 35.71 -8.68
N SER A 171 -1.40 35.52 -7.76
CA SER A 171 -1.12 34.24 -7.10
C SER A 171 -0.99 34.44 -5.59
N TYR A 172 -1.53 33.52 -4.80
CA TYR A 172 -1.43 33.46 -3.34
C TYR A 172 -0.66 32.20 -2.95
N ARG A 173 0.40 32.34 -2.14
CA ARG A 173 1.24 31.22 -1.72
C ARG A 173 1.83 31.50 -0.34
N SER A 174 2.01 30.45 0.44
CA SER A 174 2.88 30.45 1.61
C SER A 174 3.56 29.10 1.77
N ARG A 175 4.29 28.89 2.87
CA ARG A 175 4.82 27.55 3.21
C ARG A 175 3.72 26.56 3.56
N GLU A 176 2.54 27.06 3.92
CA GLU A 176 1.40 26.27 4.37
C GLU A 176 0.43 25.93 3.24
N THR A 177 0.66 26.38 2.00
CA THR A 177 -0.21 26.09 0.84
C THR A 177 0.21 24.86 0.06
N GLY A 178 0.65 23.80 0.74
CA GLY A 178 1.01 22.52 0.10
C GLY A 178 -0.22 21.75 -0.37
N GLY A 179 -0.33 21.49 -1.67
CA GLY A 179 -1.41 20.72 -2.28
C GLY A 179 -2.82 21.28 -1.99
N PRO A 180 -3.13 22.55 -2.36
CA PRO A 180 -4.46 23.09 -2.13
C PRO A 180 -5.51 22.32 -2.93
N GLU A 181 -6.61 21.93 -2.27
CA GLU A 181 -7.72 21.17 -2.85
C GLU A 181 -9.01 22.01 -2.98
N ASN A 182 -9.19 23.03 -2.14
CA ASN A 182 -10.33 23.94 -2.21
C ASN A 182 -9.98 25.37 -1.78
N VAL A 183 -10.79 26.32 -2.25
CA VAL A 183 -10.65 27.76 -2.02
C VAL A 183 -12.03 28.39 -1.84
N PHE A 184 -12.12 29.38 -0.97
CA PHE A 184 -13.31 30.21 -0.80
C PHE A 184 -12.89 31.67 -0.57
N VAL A 185 -13.67 32.62 -1.10
CA VAL A 185 -13.36 34.05 -0.98
C VAL A 185 -14.55 34.79 -0.40
N ASP A 186 -14.27 35.67 0.55
CA ASP A 186 -15.21 36.67 1.06
C ASP A 186 -14.57 38.04 0.81
N ARG A 187 -15.03 38.70 -0.26
CA ARG A 187 -14.41 39.92 -0.76
C ARG A 187 -14.69 41.12 0.14
N ASP A 188 -15.88 41.18 0.74
CA ASP A 188 -16.26 42.24 1.67
C ASP A 188 -15.36 42.25 2.91
N LYS A 189 -14.92 41.06 3.34
CA LYS A 189 -13.96 40.92 4.45
C LYS A 189 -12.50 40.99 4.03
N ASP A 190 -12.22 41.12 2.73
CA ASP A 190 -10.87 41.06 2.16
C ASP A 190 -10.13 39.76 2.53
N VAL A 191 -10.84 38.61 2.59
CA VAL A 191 -10.27 37.30 2.99
C VAL A 191 -10.49 36.23 1.93
N LEU A 192 -9.42 35.49 1.65
CA LEU A 192 -9.42 34.22 0.92
C LEU A 192 -8.97 33.12 1.87
N VAL A 193 -9.66 31.98 1.89
CA VAL A 193 -9.24 30.79 2.63
C VAL A 193 -8.99 29.64 1.68
N SER A 194 -8.00 28.79 1.99
CA SER A 194 -7.71 27.58 1.24
C SER A 194 -7.48 26.38 2.15
N ALA A 195 -8.06 25.25 1.75
CA ALA A 195 -7.80 23.93 2.32
C ALA A 195 -6.60 23.28 1.60
N ASN A 196 -5.53 23.00 2.34
CA ASN A 196 -4.25 22.53 1.83
C ASN A 196 -4.04 21.08 2.28
N TYR A 197 -4.25 20.13 1.37
CA TYR A 197 -4.31 18.71 1.66
C TYR A 197 -2.95 18.14 2.09
N ASP A 198 -1.90 18.43 1.31
CA ASP A 198 -0.54 17.90 1.58
C ASP A 198 0.11 18.59 2.79
N ALA A 199 -0.13 19.89 2.97
CA ALA A 199 0.32 20.60 4.17
C ALA A 199 -0.47 20.22 5.43
N GLY A 200 -1.72 19.76 5.27
CA GLY A 200 -2.62 19.48 6.39
C GLY A 200 -3.02 20.75 7.15
N THR A 201 -3.33 21.81 6.42
CA THR A 201 -3.67 23.12 6.97
C THR A 201 -4.86 23.78 6.26
N VAL A 202 -5.51 24.71 6.95
CA VAL A 202 -6.35 25.76 6.35
C VAL A 202 -5.59 27.07 6.49
N THR A 203 -5.43 27.80 5.39
CA THR A 203 -4.65 29.05 5.37
C THR A 203 -5.54 30.20 4.89
N ALA A 204 -5.49 31.33 5.59
CA ALA A 204 -6.18 32.56 5.19
C ALA A 204 -5.19 33.58 4.61
N PHE A 205 -5.63 34.30 3.58
CA PHE A 205 -4.90 35.36 2.89
C PHE A 205 -5.77 36.60 2.81
N ARG A 206 -5.11 37.76 2.82
CA ARG A 206 -5.75 39.02 2.48
C ARG A 206 -5.88 39.12 0.96
N VAL A 207 -7.09 39.31 0.43
CA VAL A 207 -7.35 39.29 -1.02
C VAL A 207 -6.63 40.44 -1.72
N SER A 208 -6.61 41.63 -1.13
CA SER A 208 -6.02 42.86 -1.67
C SER A 208 -4.50 42.78 -1.81
N THR A 209 -3.80 42.30 -0.78
CA THR A 209 -2.33 42.27 -0.73
C THR A 209 -1.73 40.92 -1.12
N GLY A 210 -2.47 39.83 -0.94
CA GLY A 210 -1.95 38.47 -1.08
C GLY A 210 -1.17 37.95 0.14
N THR A 211 -1.12 38.72 1.23
CA THR A 211 -0.38 38.34 2.46
C THR A 211 -1.16 37.30 3.25
N GLN A 212 -0.48 36.26 3.75
CA GLN A 212 -1.08 35.33 4.70
C GLN A 212 -1.51 36.07 5.97
N ILE A 213 -2.73 35.79 6.46
CA ILE A 213 -3.27 36.31 7.73
C ILE A 213 -2.94 35.30 8.85
N TRP A 214 -3.33 34.04 8.66
CA TRP A 214 -3.08 32.94 9.61
C TRP A 214 -3.07 31.59 8.89
N SER A 215 -2.64 30.55 9.60
CA SER A 215 -2.77 29.14 9.19
C SER A 215 -3.13 28.28 10.40
N ALA A 216 -4.02 27.31 10.20
CA ALA A 216 -4.54 26.41 11.24
C ALA A 216 -4.43 24.95 10.78
N ARG A 217 -4.20 24.03 11.73
CA ARG A 217 -3.96 22.61 11.41
C ARG A 217 -5.28 21.85 11.24
N VAL A 218 -5.56 21.40 10.02
CA VAL A 218 -6.65 20.46 9.69
C VAL A 218 -6.04 19.38 8.81
N ARG A 219 -5.82 18.18 9.34
CA ARG A 219 -5.02 17.18 8.62
C ARG A 219 -5.77 16.68 7.39
N GLN A 220 -5.08 16.69 6.24
CA GLN A 220 -5.70 16.44 4.95
C GLN A 220 -6.93 17.33 4.75
N ALA A 221 -6.77 18.64 4.99
CA ALA A 221 -7.80 19.65 4.73
C ALA A 221 -8.22 19.55 3.26
N HIS A 222 -9.52 19.44 3.01
CA HIS A 222 -10.02 19.24 1.64
C HIS A 222 -11.05 20.30 1.24
N GLY A 223 -12.13 20.48 1.97
CA GLY A 223 -13.16 21.50 1.71
C GLY A 223 -12.97 22.71 2.62
N VAL A 224 -13.35 23.91 2.14
CA VAL A 224 -13.35 25.14 2.95
C VAL A 224 -14.47 26.10 2.53
N ALA A 225 -15.04 26.82 3.50
CA ALA A 225 -16.01 27.89 3.28
C ALA A 225 -15.96 28.97 4.37
N ILE A 226 -16.43 30.17 4.04
CA ILE A 226 -16.62 31.28 4.99
C ILE A 226 -18.12 31.55 5.16
N LYS A 227 -18.57 31.76 6.41
CA LYS A 227 -19.91 32.28 6.70
C LYS A 227 -19.87 33.09 8.00
N GLY A 228 -20.28 34.36 7.93
CA GLY A 228 -20.13 35.30 9.04
C GLY A 228 -18.66 35.49 9.41
N ASN A 229 -18.34 35.34 10.70
CA ASN A 229 -16.97 35.45 11.24
C ASN A 229 -16.31 34.07 11.46
N LYS A 230 -16.74 33.07 10.69
CA LYS A 230 -16.29 31.69 10.86
C LYS A 230 -15.83 31.09 9.55
N VAL A 231 -14.85 30.20 9.65
CA VAL A 231 -14.39 29.33 8.57
C VAL A 231 -14.79 27.91 8.89
N TYR A 232 -15.41 27.23 7.93
CA TYR A 232 -15.71 25.81 8.02
C TYR A 232 -14.77 25.06 7.10
N ALA A 233 -14.21 23.95 7.58
CA ALA A 233 -13.30 23.13 6.81
C ALA A 233 -13.51 21.64 7.04
N THR A 234 -13.26 20.82 6.02
CA THR A 234 -13.32 19.36 6.18
C THR A 234 -11.92 18.76 6.29
N GLY A 235 -11.75 17.83 7.23
CA GLY A 235 -10.52 17.07 7.44
C GLY A 235 -10.73 15.61 7.10
N LEU A 236 -9.98 15.10 6.11
CA LEU A 236 -10.12 13.71 5.69
C LEU A 236 -9.48 12.75 6.69
N ARG A 237 -8.42 13.12 7.41
CA ARG A 237 -7.79 12.16 8.31
C ARG A 237 -8.66 11.85 9.53
N GLU A 238 -9.24 12.88 10.14
CA GLU A 238 -10.10 12.76 11.32
C GLU A 238 -11.55 12.47 10.98
N ARG A 239 -11.95 12.64 9.71
CA ARG A 239 -13.33 12.43 9.21
C ARG A 239 -14.30 13.44 9.85
N LYS A 240 -13.89 14.72 9.86
CA LYS A 240 -14.58 15.79 10.60
C LYS A 240 -14.81 17.04 9.77
N VAL A 241 -15.83 17.79 10.18
CA VAL A 241 -16.01 19.21 9.85
C VAL A 241 -15.50 20.03 11.03
N HIS A 242 -14.63 20.99 10.75
CA HIS A 242 -14.03 21.91 11.70
C HIS A 242 -14.66 23.30 11.55
N GLU A 243 -14.86 23.98 12.67
CA GLU A 243 -15.21 25.39 12.73
C GLU A 243 -14.02 26.16 13.33
N LEU A 244 -13.56 27.18 12.60
CA LEU A 244 -12.46 28.05 12.98
C LEU A 244 -12.94 29.51 13.05
N ASP A 245 -12.29 30.30 13.87
CA ASP A 245 -12.45 31.74 13.91
C ASP A 245 -11.82 32.38 12.65
N LEU A 246 -12.55 33.27 11.97
CA LEU A 246 -12.05 33.91 10.76
C LEU A 246 -10.90 34.90 11.05
N ALA A 247 -10.84 35.48 12.25
CA ALA A 247 -9.86 36.51 12.57
C ALA A 247 -8.45 35.95 12.78
N ASP A 248 -8.33 34.79 13.42
CA ASP A 248 -7.05 34.23 13.85
C ASP A 248 -6.84 32.73 13.52
N GLY A 249 -7.85 32.06 12.95
CA GLY A 249 -7.80 30.64 12.61
C GLY A 249 -7.91 29.70 13.81
N ARG A 250 -8.22 30.21 15.01
CA ARG A 250 -8.37 29.41 16.22
C ARG A 250 -9.49 28.39 16.03
N HIS A 251 -9.22 27.13 16.38
CA HIS A 251 -10.23 26.09 16.39
C HIS A 251 -11.30 26.40 17.45
N LEU A 252 -12.55 26.52 17.00
CA LEU A 252 -13.70 26.71 17.86
C LEU A 252 -14.26 25.35 18.29
N ARG A 253 -14.47 24.45 17.32
CA ARG A 253 -14.98 23.09 17.53
C ARG A 253 -14.82 22.23 16.28
N ALA A 254 -15.14 20.95 16.40
CA ALA A 254 -15.23 20.03 15.28
C ALA A 254 -16.24 18.90 15.58
N ALA A 255 -16.91 18.40 14.54
CA ALA A 255 -17.85 17.29 14.63
C ALA A 255 -17.61 16.29 13.50
N GLY A 256 -17.86 15.01 13.78
CA GLY A 256 -17.68 13.93 12.82
C GLY A 256 -16.94 12.73 13.39
N SER A 257 -17.13 11.57 12.76
CA SER A 257 -16.37 10.34 13.03
C SER A 257 -16.30 9.48 11.78
N LEU A 258 -15.41 8.47 11.77
CA LEU A 258 -15.32 7.52 10.66
C LEU A 258 -16.57 6.63 10.61
N GLY A 259 -17.29 6.63 9.50
CA GLY A 259 -18.39 5.70 9.27
C GLY A 259 -19.25 6.06 8.06
N TRP A 260 -20.44 5.46 8.00
CA TRP A 260 -21.32 5.53 6.83
C TRP A 260 -22.63 6.25 7.09
N ASN A 261 -23.04 6.40 8.34
CA ASN A 261 -24.37 6.88 8.68
C ASN A 261 -24.37 8.41 8.93
N PRO A 262 -24.88 9.24 7.99
CA PRO A 262 -24.84 10.69 8.14
C PRO A 262 -25.63 11.17 9.37
N SER A 263 -26.71 10.47 9.75
CA SER A 263 -27.51 10.83 10.94
C SER A 263 -26.74 10.72 12.26
N ARG A 264 -25.60 10.03 12.26
CA ARG A 264 -24.68 9.90 13.40
C ARG A 264 -23.45 10.81 13.27
N ASN A 265 -23.47 11.76 12.33
CA ASN A 265 -22.30 12.54 11.93
C ASN A 265 -21.12 11.64 11.51
N GLU A 266 -21.39 10.53 10.84
CA GLU A 266 -20.32 9.68 10.33
C GLU A 266 -19.98 10.08 8.88
N PHE A 267 -18.68 10.13 8.59
CA PHE A 267 -18.15 10.44 7.27
C PHE A 267 -17.05 9.46 6.89
N LEU A 268 -16.95 9.18 5.60
CA LEU A 268 -15.76 8.58 5.03
C LEU A 268 -14.84 9.67 4.49
N TRP A 269 -15.19 10.40 3.45
CA TRP A 269 -14.29 11.39 2.85
C TRP A 269 -15.02 12.72 2.62
N PRO A 270 -15.25 13.56 3.64
CA PRO A 270 -15.93 14.83 3.42
C PRO A 270 -15.01 15.77 2.61
N THR A 271 -15.26 15.98 1.32
CA THR A 271 -14.36 16.72 0.40
C THR A 271 -14.77 18.18 0.17
N ALA A 272 -16.03 18.51 0.41
CA ALA A 272 -16.56 19.85 0.20
C ALA A 272 -17.45 20.27 1.37
N VAL A 273 -17.44 21.57 1.68
CA VAL A 273 -18.36 22.23 2.62
C VAL A 273 -18.73 23.59 2.05
N TYR A 274 -20.03 23.92 2.03
CA TYR A 274 -20.51 25.23 1.60
C TYR A 274 -21.67 25.70 2.50
N PRO A 275 -21.85 27.01 2.72
CA PRO A 275 -23.01 27.52 3.45
C PRO A 275 -24.28 27.34 2.60
N PHE A 276 -25.36 26.84 3.19
CA PHE A 276 -26.64 26.61 2.52
C PHE A 276 -27.77 27.30 3.29
N GLY A 277 -28.34 28.36 2.72
CA GLY A 277 -29.33 29.18 3.42
C GLY A 277 -28.77 29.96 4.61
N GLU A 278 -29.62 30.20 5.62
CA GLU A 278 -29.29 30.97 6.82
C GLU A 278 -28.40 30.17 7.79
N ASN A 279 -28.81 28.94 8.13
CA ASN A 279 -28.29 28.19 9.29
C ASN A 279 -27.80 26.76 8.95
N GLU A 280 -27.62 26.41 7.67
CA GLU A 280 -27.11 25.08 7.29
C GLU A 280 -25.78 25.17 6.55
N LEU A 281 -25.00 24.09 6.65
CA LEU A 281 -23.86 23.79 5.82
C LEU A 281 -24.21 22.56 4.98
N VAL A 282 -23.84 22.56 3.70
CA VAL A 282 -23.90 21.37 2.85
C VAL A 282 -22.52 20.74 2.75
N ILE A 283 -22.43 19.43 2.98
CA ILE A 283 -21.20 18.64 2.94
C ILE A 283 -21.34 17.55 1.90
N ALA A 284 -20.34 17.43 1.02
CA ALA A 284 -20.25 16.33 0.08
C ALA A 284 -19.27 15.27 0.59
N ASP A 285 -19.71 14.02 0.67
CA ASP A 285 -18.88 12.86 1.01
C ASP A 285 -18.90 11.87 -0.15
N PRO A 286 -17.87 11.87 -1.02
CA PRO A 286 -17.88 11.08 -2.24
C PRO A 286 -17.88 9.57 -1.97
N GLN A 287 -17.26 9.16 -0.87
CA GLN A 287 -17.10 7.74 -0.54
C GLN A 287 -18.37 7.14 0.03
N THR A 288 -19.17 7.91 0.78
CA THR A 288 -20.51 7.44 1.16
C THR A 288 -21.55 7.68 0.07
N GLY A 289 -21.28 8.64 -0.82
CA GLY A 289 -22.21 9.09 -1.83
C GLY A 289 -23.26 10.05 -1.29
N PHE A 290 -23.20 10.42 -0.01
CA PHE A 290 -24.19 11.31 0.61
C PHE A 290 -23.82 12.78 0.46
N ILE A 291 -24.87 13.59 0.31
CA ILE A 291 -24.82 15.02 0.56
C ILE A 291 -25.54 15.27 1.89
N SER A 292 -24.81 15.78 2.87
CA SER A 292 -25.32 16.02 4.23
C SER A 292 -25.58 17.50 4.46
N PHE A 293 -26.68 17.82 5.12
CA PHE A 293 -27.03 19.18 5.55
C PHE A 293 -26.87 19.25 7.06
N MET A 294 -25.85 19.97 7.48
CA MET A 294 -25.44 20.11 8.86
C MET A 294 -25.92 21.45 9.40
N ASP A 295 -26.48 21.41 10.59
CA ASP A 295 -26.81 22.61 11.33
C ASP A 295 -25.53 23.39 11.70
N GLN A 296 -25.49 24.66 11.35
CA GLN A 296 -24.33 25.49 11.60
C GLN A 296 -24.09 25.71 13.10
N GLU A 297 -25.15 25.80 13.92
CA GLU A 297 -25.03 26.09 15.35
C GLU A 297 -24.60 24.92 16.21
N SER A 298 -24.89 23.68 15.80
CA SER A 298 -24.61 22.47 16.56
C SER A 298 -23.60 21.53 15.89
N LEU A 299 -23.33 21.73 14.59
CA LEU A 299 -22.55 20.83 13.73
C LEU A 299 -23.11 19.39 13.70
N HIS A 300 -24.43 19.25 13.83
CA HIS A 300 -25.13 17.98 13.65
C HIS A 300 -25.83 17.92 12.29
N VAL A 301 -25.73 16.77 11.62
CA VAL A 301 -26.47 16.51 10.38
C VAL A 301 -27.97 16.47 10.68
N LYS A 302 -28.72 17.41 10.10
CA LYS A 302 -30.18 17.52 10.21
C LYS A 302 -30.91 16.64 9.21
N ARG A 303 -30.38 16.59 7.99
CA ARG A 303 -30.94 15.85 6.85
C ARG A 303 -29.83 15.50 5.87
N TYR A 304 -30.06 14.54 5.01
CA TYR A 304 -29.14 14.16 3.94
C TYR A 304 -29.92 13.64 2.73
N THR A 305 -29.26 13.58 1.58
CA THR A 305 -29.79 13.04 0.33
C THR A 305 -28.68 12.31 -0.42
N GLY A 306 -29.04 11.50 -1.42
CA GLY A 306 -28.07 10.72 -2.19
C GLY A 306 -27.77 9.36 -1.58
N GLY A 307 -26.48 9.06 -1.45
CA GLY A 307 -25.94 7.74 -1.15
C GLY A 307 -25.36 7.10 -2.40
N ASN A 308 -24.33 6.28 -2.22
CA ASN A 308 -23.76 5.50 -3.30
C ASN A 308 -24.77 4.43 -3.75
N GLY A 309 -24.85 4.19 -5.05
CA GLY A 309 -25.73 3.17 -5.60
C GLY A 309 -26.23 3.47 -7.00
N PRO A 310 -26.93 2.50 -7.60
CA PRO A 310 -27.57 2.71 -8.89
C PRO A 310 -28.88 3.50 -8.71
N GLY A 311 -29.34 4.11 -9.80
CA GLY A 311 -30.62 4.84 -9.84
C GLY A 311 -30.48 6.36 -9.79
N HIS A 312 -31.61 7.03 -10.05
CA HIS A 312 -31.66 8.46 -10.37
C HIS A 312 -31.32 9.37 -9.19
N TYR A 313 -31.68 8.98 -7.97
CA TYR A 313 -31.47 9.80 -6.76
C TYR A 313 -30.20 9.46 -5.99
N ARG A 314 -29.47 8.42 -6.42
CA ARG A 314 -28.18 8.04 -5.85
C ARG A 314 -27.06 8.73 -6.62
N PHE A 315 -25.96 9.01 -5.93
CA PHE A 315 -24.77 9.60 -6.54
C PHE A 315 -23.67 8.54 -6.63
N ASN A 316 -22.66 8.80 -7.44
CA ASN A 316 -21.43 8.02 -7.42
C ASN A 316 -20.25 8.98 -7.35
N TYR A 317 -19.63 9.06 -6.16
CA TYR A 317 -18.58 10.01 -5.83
C TYR A 317 -19.01 11.47 -6.06
N PRO A 318 -20.04 11.98 -5.35
CA PRO A 318 -20.39 13.39 -5.38
C PRO A 318 -19.28 14.25 -4.76
N TYR A 319 -18.34 14.74 -5.57
CA TYR A 319 -17.13 15.42 -5.08
C TYR A 319 -17.37 16.86 -4.62
N ALA A 320 -18.42 17.50 -5.15
CA ALA A 320 -18.84 18.84 -4.76
C ALA A 320 -20.37 18.93 -4.71
N ALA A 321 -20.87 19.77 -3.80
CA ALA A 321 -22.26 20.17 -3.70
C ALA A 321 -22.32 21.69 -3.44
N VAL A 322 -22.68 22.48 -4.45
CA VAL A 322 -22.57 23.94 -4.43
C VAL A 322 -23.97 24.57 -4.48
N PRO A 323 -24.32 25.41 -3.50
CA PRO A 323 -25.59 26.14 -3.50
C PRO A 323 -25.72 27.03 -4.74
N THR A 324 -26.94 27.14 -5.27
CA THR A 324 -27.31 28.10 -6.32
C THR A 324 -28.56 28.86 -5.91
N GLN A 325 -28.94 29.90 -6.65
CA GLN A 325 -30.19 30.61 -6.41
C GLN A 325 -31.43 29.70 -6.46
N LYS A 326 -31.39 28.66 -7.31
CA LYS A 326 -32.49 27.71 -7.56
C LYS A 326 -32.47 26.50 -6.62
N GLY A 327 -31.33 26.18 -6.02
CA GLY A 327 -31.21 25.05 -5.11
C GLY A 327 -29.76 24.62 -4.91
N LEU A 328 -29.41 23.42 -5.36
CA LEU A 328 -28.10 22.83 -5.11
C LEU A 328 -27.58 22.12 -6.36
N LEU A 329 -26.36 22.41 -6.79
CA LEU A 329 -25.67 21.64 -7.82
C LEU A 329 -24.80 20.56 -7.17
N VAL A 330 -25.02 19.31 -7.55
CA VAL A 330 -24.24 18.16 -7.09
C VAL A 330 -23.45 17.59 -8.26
N MET A 331 -22.14 17.46 -8.10
CA MET A 331 -21.27 16.91 -9.13
C MET A 331 -20.93 15.45 -8.80
N SER A 332 -21.63 14.52 -9.45
CA SER A 332 -21.47 13.07 -9.31
C SER A 332 -20.36 12.56 -10.23
N SER A 333 -19.12 12.70 -9.78
CA SER A 333 -17.91 12.66 -10.62
C SER A 333 -17.68 11.34 -11.34
N GLN A 334 -17.92 10.20 -10.69
CA GLN A 334 -17.70 8.89 -11.32
C GLN A 334 -18.80 8.52 -12.31
N ARG A 335 -20.00 9.06 -12.11
CA ARG A 335 -21.09 8.97 -13.10
C ARG A 335 -20.91 9.93 -14.27
N GLY A 336 -20.05 10.95 -14.10
CA GLY A 336 -19.86 12.01 -15.08
C GLY A 336 -21.12 12.85 -15.22
N GLU A 337 -21.77 13.21 -14.12
CA GLU A 337 -23.00 14.02 -14.12
C GLU A 337 -22.91 15.22 -13.18
N ILE A 338 -23.57 16.31 -13.56
CA ILE A 338 -23.91 17.41 -12.67
C ILE A 338 -25.44 17.44 -12.55
N LEU A 339 -25.94 17.42 -11.33
CA LEU A 339 -27.36 17.42 -11.03
C LEU A 339 -27.73 18.75 -10.37
N GLU A 340 -28.75 19.42 -10.87
CA GLU A 340 -29.39 20.51 -10.13
C GLU A 340 -30.54 19.93 -9.34
N LEU A 341 -30.48 20.09 -8.02
CA LEU A 341 -31.54 19.74 -7.10
C LEU A 341 -32.31 21.01 -6.72
N ASN A 342 -33.61 20.86 -6.44
CA ASN A 342 -34.40 21.94 -5.87
C ASN A 342 -33.87 22.37 -4.48
N ARG A 343 -34.40 23.47 -3.90
CA ARG A 343 -33.96 23.95 -2.57
C ARG A 343 -34.12 22.95 -1.44
N SER A 344 -35.06 22.01 -1.54
CA SER A 344 -35.20 20.93 -0.54
C SER A 344 -34.16 19.83 -0.69
N ALA A 345 -33.43 19.82 -1.82
CA ALA A 345 -32.48 18.79 -2.24
C ALA A 345 -33.09 17.37 -2.35
N LYS A 346 -34.40 17.29 -2.60
CA LYS A 346 -35.14 16.03 -2.73
C LYS A 346 -35.43 15.67 -4.19
N GLU A 347 -35.55 16.66 -5.06
CA GLU A 347 -35.91 16.46 -6.47
C GLU A 347 -34.81 16.99 -7.36
N VAL A 348 -34.48 16.21 -8.40
CA VAL A 348 -33.57 16.62 -9.46
C VAL A 348 -34.36 17.44 -10.47
N SER A 349 -34.12 18.75 -10.55
CA SER A 349 -34.75 19.64 -11.52
C SER A 349 -34.11 19.54 -12.90
N ARG A 350 -32.78 19.37 -12.97
CA ARG A 350 -32.02 19.27 -14.23
C ARG A 350 -30.82 18.34 -14.11
N ARG A 351 -30.44 17.68 -15.22
CA ARG A 351 -29.23 16.84 -15.31
C ARG A 351 -28.35 17.22 -16.47
N PHE A 352 -27.05 17.24 -16.23
CA PHE A 352 -26.01 17.49 -17.22
C PHE A 352 -25.08 16.28 -17.25
N ARG A 353 -25.12 15.51 -18.33
CA ARG A 353 -24.29 14.33 -18.53
C ARG A 353 -23.05 14.68 -19.35
N LEU A 354 -21.91 14.44 -18.72
CA LEU A 354 -20.59 14.52 -19.35
C LEU A 354 -20.22 13.19 -20.03
N ARG A 355 -20.96 12.10 -19.75
CA ARG A 355 -20.77 10.76 -20.32
C ARG A 355 -22.10 10.10 -20.67
N ASP A 356 -22.07 9.19 -21.63
CA ASP A 356 -23.18 8.31 -21.96
C ASP A 356 -23.35 7.24 -20.88
N SER A 357 -23.95 7.59 -19.75
CA SER A 357 -24.46 6.62 -18.78
C SER A 357 -25.98 6.57 -18.87
N ILE A 358 -26.54 5.36 -18.78
CA ILE A 358 -27.97 5.10 -18.80
C ILE A 358 -28.31 4.27 -17.57
N TRP A 359 -28.71 4.96 -16.51
CA TRP A 359 -29.47 4.32 -15.44
C TRP A 359 -30.94 4.36 -15.81
N SER A 360 -31.59 3.19 -15.77
CA SER A 360 -33.05 3.10 -15.81
C SER A 360 -33.64 3.42 -14.43
N ASP A 361 -34.95 3.67 -14.40
CA ASP A 361 -35.72 3.70 -13.15
C ASP A 361 -35.61 2.33 -12.48
N LEU A 362 -34.76 2.27 -11.44
CA LEU A 362 -34.71 1.13 -10.54
C LEU A 362 -35.72 1.37 -9.41
N PRO A 363 -36.24 0.30 -8.79
CA PRO A 363 -37.16 0.43 -7.66
C PRO A 363 -36.55 1.32 -6.58
N GLU A 364 -37.35 2.27 -6.05
CA GLU A 364 -36.91 3.14 -4.94
C GLU A 364 -36.49 2.35 -3.69
N SER A 365 -36.97 1.11 -3.56
CA SER A 365 -36.72 0.24 -2.40
C SER A 365 -35.33 -0.41 -2.38
N LEU A 366 -34.38 0.01 -3.22
CA LEU A 366 -33.01 -0.52 -3.15
C LEU A 366 -32.30 0.03 -1.91
N PRO A 367 -31.70 -0.84 -1.07
CA PRO A 367 -30.94 -0.39 0.09
C PRO A 367 -29.73 0.44 -0.36
N ASP A 368 -29.39 1.43 0.45
CA ASP A 368 -28.21 2.27 0.27
C ASP A 368 -26.95 1.40 0.21
N PHE A 369 -26.06 1.67 -0.75
CA PHE A 369 -24.73 1.07 -0.67
C PHE A 369 -24.04 1.57 0.59
N GLY A 370 -23.51 0.64 1.38
CA GLY A 370 -22.94 0.97 2.69
C GLY A 370 -23.78 0.44 3.85
N ASP A 371 -25.00 -0.06 3.61
CA ASP A 371 -25.77 -0.70 4.67
C ASP A 371 -25.02 -1.93 5.24
N GLY A 372 -24.97 -2.04 6.56
CA GLY A 372 -24.16 -3.04 7.27
C GLY A 372 -22.64 -2.83 7.26
N TRP A 373 -22.13 -1.73 6.70
CA TRP A 373 -20.71 -1.38 6.79
C TRP A 373 -20.36 -0.77 8.15
N ARG A 374 -19.15 -1.06 8.63
CA ARG A 374 -18.56 -0.48 9.85
C ARG A 374 -17.21 0.12 9.48
N GLY A 375 -17.15 1.44 9.40
CA GLY A 375 -16.00 2.14 8.83
C GLY A 375 -15.74 1.66 7.39
N TYR A 376 -14.57 1.08 7.14
CA TYR A 376 -14.17 0.61 5.81
C TYR A 376 -14.43 -0.86 5.54
N ILE A 377 -15.18 -1.56 6.39
CA ILE A 377 -15.41 -3.00 6.26
C ILE A 377 -16.90 -3.27 6.12
N ASN A 378 -17.29 -4.03 5.10
CA ASN A 378 -18.63 -4.58 4.97
C ASN A 378 -18.81 -5.72 5.98
N ALA A 379 -19.30 -5.40 7.18
CA ALA A 379 -19.35 -6.36 8.29
C ALA A 379 -20.42 -7.42 8.09
N GLU A 380 -21.53 -7.04 7.44
CA GLU A 380 -22.75 -7.84 7.32
C GLU A 380 -22.93 -8.46 5.93
N GLY A 381 -22.26 -7.90 4.91
CA GLY A 381 -22.33 -8.34 3.52
C GLY A 381 -21.73 -9.72 3.21
N PRO A 382 -21.60 -10.04 1.91
CA PRO A 382 -21.12 -11.34 1.46
C PRO A 382 -19.66 -11.58 1.85
N LYS A 383 -19.30 -12.86 1.97
CA LYS A 383 -17.96 -13.31 2.33
C LYS A 383 -17.40 -14.10 1.15
N LEU A 384 -16.20 -13.75 0.70
CA LEU A 384 -15.54 -14.42 -0.41
C LEU A 384 -14.73 -15.61 0.11
N LEU A 385 -14.81 -16.76 -0.56
CA LEU A 385 -13.96 -17.92 -0.27
C LEU A 385 -12.68 -17.85 -1.12
N ILE A 386 -11.53 -17.70 -0.46
CA ILE A 386 -10.21 -17.64 -1.11
C ILE A 386 -9.31 -18.63 -0.37
N ASN A 387 -8.82 -19.67 -1.06
CA ASN A 387 -7.99 -20.73 -0.46
C ASN A 387 -8.57 -21.29 0.85
N ASN A 388 -9.86 -21.65 0.86
CA ASN A 388 -10.63 -22.14 2.01
C ASN A 388 -10.81 -21.14 3.19
N ASN A 389 -10.31 -19.92 3.07
CA ASN A 389 -10.53 -18.86 4.05
C ASN A 389 -11.62 -17.90 3.58
N ARG A 390 -12.43 -17.42 4.51
CA ARG A 390 -13.49 -16.45 4.23
C ARG A 390 -13.00 -15.03 4.47
N TYR A 391 -13.29 -14.14 3.52
CA TYR A 391 -12.90 -12.74 3.56
C TYR A 391 -14.10 -11.80 3.45
N ARG A 392 -14.12 -10.74 4.24
CA ARG A 392 -15.05 -9.61 4.11
C ARG A 392 -14.54 -8.62 3.08
N LEU A 393 -15.47 -8.03 2.35
CA LEU A 393 -15.21 -6.90 1.46
C LEU A 393 -14.93 -5.65 2.30
N GLY A 394 -14.02 -4.80 1.83
CA GLY A 394 -13.67 -3.54 2.50
C GLY A 394 -13.22 -2.45 1.52
N PHE A 395 -12.52 -1.43 2.03
CA PHE A 395 -11.96 -0.36 1.22
C PHE A 395 -10.60 -0.75 0.63
N ALA A 396 -10.58 -1.08 -0.66
CA ALA A 396 -9.43 -1.57 -1.42
C ALA A 396 -8.78 -2.83 -0.81
N GLN A 397 -9.50 -3.53 0.06
CA GLN A 397 -8.97 -4.58 0.91
C GLN A 397 -10.01 -5.68 1.15
N LEU A 398 -9.52 -6.90 1.32
CA LEU A 398 -10.28 -8.07 1.74
C LEU A 398 -9.79 -8.49 3.14
N HIS A 399 -10.68 -8.50 4.12
CA HIS A 399 -10.36 -8.75 5.52
C HIS A 399 -10.69 -10.19 5.91
N PRO A 400 -9.72 -10.99 6.40
CA PRO A 400 -9.98 -12.38 6.74
C PRO A 400 -10.89 -12.50 7.98
N LEU A 401 -11.70 -13.56 8.04
CA LEU A 401 -12.49 -13.90 9.23
C LEU A 401 -11.70 -14.65 10.31
N LEU A 402 -10.64 -15.34 9.89
CA LEU A 402 -9.69 -16.04 10.75
C LEU A 402 -8.35 -15.30 10.73
N PRO A 403 -7.44 -15.54 11.69
CA PRO A 403 -6.09 -14.99 11.62
C PRO A 403 -5.43 -15.28 10.27
N GLY A 404 -4.85 -14.25 9.66
CA GLY A 404 -4.25 -14.29 8.34
C GLY A 404 -4.06 -12.89 7.75
N PRO A 405 -3.47 -12.77 6.56
CA PRO A 405 -3.20 -11.49 5.94
C PRO A 405 -4.47 -10.79 5.46
N VAL A 406 -4.53 -9.47 5.60
CA VAL A 406 -5.45 -8.63 4.86
C VAL A 406 -4.95 -8.52 3.41
N PHE A 407 -5.79 -8.89 2.44
CA PHE A 407 -5.40 -8.77 1.04
C PHE A 407 -5.68 -7.38 0.51
N ARG A 408 -4.67 -6.72 -0.04
CA ARG A 408 -4.84 -5.51 -0.86
C ARG A 408 -5.27 -5.91 -2.25
N VAL A 409 -6.33 -5.32 -2.77
CA VAL A 409 -6.76 -5.60 -4.14
C VAL A 409 -5.77 -5.02 -5.16
N PRO A 410 -5.77 -5.50 -6.42
CA PRO A 410 -4.84 -5.04 -7.44
C PRO A 410 -4.84 -3.51 -7.60
N ASN A 411 -3.66 -2.90 -7.50
CA ASN A 411 -3.49 -1.46 -7.59
C ASN A 411 -3.71 -0.94 -9.02
N THR A 412 -3.92 0.36 -9.20
CA THR A 412 -4.04 0.96 -10.53
C THR A 412 -2.77 0.79 -11.34
N GLY A 413 -2.92 0.42 -12.60
CA GLY A 413 -1.79 0.20 -13.51
C GLY A 413 -1.12 -1.15 -13.35
N THR A 414 -1.63 -2.07 -12.52
CA THR A 414 -1.14 -3.45 -12.47
C THR A 414 -1.85 -4.33 -13.50
N LEU A 415 -1.35 -5.57 -13.65
CA LEU A 415 -1.86 -6.56 -14.57
C LEU A 415 -3.39 -6.75 -14.45
N TYR A 416 -3.88 -6.88 -13.21
CA TYR A 416 -5.29 -7.16 -12.92
C TYR A 416 -6.15 -5.90 -12.77
N ASN A 417 -5.56 -4.70 -12.65
CA ASN A 417 -6.31 -3.45 -12.62
C ASN A 417 -5.61 -2.34 -13.43
N THR A 418 -5.99 -2.22 -14.70
CA THR A 418 -5.43 -1.22 -15.63
C THR A 418 -6.20 0.11 -15.63
N GLY A 419 -7.21 0.23 -14.75
CA GLY A 419 -8.14 1.36 -14.70
C GLY A 419 -7.94 2.22 -13.46
N ALA A 420 -9.05 2.79 -12.98
CA ALA A 420 -9.09 3.57 -11.75
C ALA A 420 -9.04 2.66 -10.50
N TYR A 421 -8.78 3.30 -9.35
CA TYR A 421 -8.66 2.63 -8.07
C TYR A 421 -9.91 1.82 -7.73
N ILE A 422 -9.70 0.63 -7.18
CA ILE A 422 -10.76 -0.21 -6.65
C ILE A 422 -10.93 0.17 -5.17
N TYR A 423 -11.85 1.09 -4.88
CA TYR A 423 -12.07 1.58 -3.53
C TYR A 423 -13.08 0.75 -2.76
N LEU A 424 -14.37 0.83 -3.10
CA LEU A 424 -15.42 0.23 -2.29
C LEU A 424 -15.88 -1.08 -2.90
N LEU A 425 -15.44 -2.17 -2.28
CA LEU A 425 -15.64 -3.50 -2.82
C LEU A 425 -17.11 -3.94 -2.74
N GLN A 426 -17.61 -4.35 -3.90
CA GLN A 426 -18.85 -5.09 -4.10
C GLN A 426 -18.50 -6.43 -4.72
N GLY A 427 -19.29 -7.46 -4.47
CA GLY A 427 -18.98 -8.79 -4.94
C GLY A 427 -19.82 -9.84 -4.27
N GLY A 428 -19.57 -11.09 -4.63
CA GLY A 428 -20.34 -12.23 -4.17
C GLY A 428 -19.57 -13.53 -4.24
N GLN A 429 -20.12 -14.53 -3.56
CA GLN A 429 -19.71 -15.92 -3.64
C GLN A 429 -20.83 -16.69 -4.32
N VAL A 430 -20.53 -17.37 -5.44
CA VAL A 430 -21.50 -18.11 -6.25
C VAL A 430 -21.11 -19.59 -6.23
N GLY A 431 -21.81 -20.39 -5.43
CA GLY A 431 -21.38 -21.77 -5.12
C GLY A 431 -20.09 -21.80 -4.29
N ASP A 432 -19.39 -22.93 -4.28
CA ASP A 432 -18.15 -23.11 -3.50
C ASP A 432 -16.86 -22.82 -4.29
N ASP A 433 -16.97 -22.63 -5.60
CA ASP A 433 -15.84 -22.56 -6.54
C ASP A 433 -15.61 -21.18 -7.14
N PHE A 434 -16.54 -20.22 -7.00
CA PHE A 434 -16.40 -18.92 -7.63
C PHE A 434 -16.74 -17.77 -6.68
N ALA A 435 -15.76 -16.88 -6.49
CA ALA A 435 -15.95 -15.58 -5.87
C ALA A 435 -15.65 -14.49 -6.91
N TYR A 436 -16.22 -13.31 -6.74
CA TYR A 436 -15.83 -12.16 -7.55
C TYR A 436 -15.99 -10.88 -6.75
N PHE A 437 -15.25 -9.86 -7.15
CA PHE A 437 -15.44 -8.51 -6.64
C PHE A 437 -15.08 -7.45 -7.67
N PHE A 438 -15.57 -6.25 -7.45
CA PHE A 438 -15.30 -5.05 -8.25
C PHE A 438 -15.60 -3.81 -7.40
N SER A 439 -15.45 -2.62 -7.97
CA SER A 439 -15.87 -1.36 -7.35
C SER A 439 -16.55 -0.50 -8.41
N SER A 440 -17.57 0.28 -8.03
CA SER A 440 -18.20 1.26 -8.92
C SER A 440 -17.20 2.33 -9.42
N SER A 441 -16.08 2.48 -8.73
CA SER A 441 -14.96 3.37 -9.11
C SER A 441 -13.95 2.76 -10.08
N SER A 442 -14.08 1.48 -10.45
CA SER A 442 -13.12 0.78 -11.29
C SER A 442 -13.79 0.09 -12.47
N GLY A 443 -13.11 0.08 -13.62
CA GLY A 443 -13.56 -0.64 -14.81
C GLY A 443 -13.12 -2.11 -14.83
N SER A 444 -12.70 -2.65 -13.69
CA SER A 444 -12.19 -4.01 -13.54
C SER A 444 -13.08 -4.82 -12.60
N LEU A 445 -13.57 -5.96 -13.08
CA LEU A 445 -14.13 -7.04 -12.29
C LEU A 445 -13.08 -8.12 -12.12
N ILE A 446 -12.87 -8.54 -10.87
CA ILE A 446 -11.92 -9.56 -10.50
C ILE A 446 -12.70 -10.83 -10.15
N GLY A 447 -12.50 -11.89 -10.93
CA GLY A 447 -13.02 -13.22 -10.66
C GLY A 447 -11.97 -14.07 -9.95
N ILE A 448 -12.40 -14.87 -8.99
CA ILE A 448 -11.57 -15.78 -8.22
C ILE A 448 -12.20 -17.16 -8.34
N TYR A 449 -11.55 -18.05 -9.08
CA TYR A 449 -12.04 -19.40 -9.30
C TYR A 449 -11.18 -20.41 -8.54
N SER A 450 -11.81 -21.27 -7.74
CA SER A 450 -11.15 -22.25 -6.87
C SER A 450 -11.63 -23.66 -7.19
N ARG A 451 -10.70 -24.62 -7.18
CA ARG A 451 -11.00 -26.06 -7.26
C ARG A 451 -10.26 -26.76 -6.12
N PRO A 452 -10.89 -27.70 -5.38
CA PRO A 452 -10.22 -28.40 -4.29
C PRO A 452 -8.90 -29.03 -4.73
N GLY A 453 -7.83 -28.80 -3.95
CA GLY A 453 -6.49 -29.33 -4.24
C GLY A 453 -5.78 -28.69 -5.43
N LYS A 454 -6.27 -27.56 -5.95
CA LYS A 454 -5.64 -26.80 -7.04
C LYS A 454 -5.47 -25.34 -6.63
N PRO A 455 -4.47 -24.63 -7.16
CA PRO A 455 -4.30 -23.20 -6.88
C PRO A 455 -5.52 -22.41 -7.35
N THR A 456 -5.90 -21.40 -6.57
CA THR A 456 -6.96 -20.47 -6.94
C THR A 456 -6.52 -19.60 -8.13
N ILE A 457 -7.37 -19.50 -9.15
CA ILE A 457 -7.12 -18.73 -10.38
C ILE A 457 -7.73 -17.33 -10.26
N LEU A 458 -6.93 -16.32 -10.54
CA LEU A 458 -7.35 -14.93 -10.63
C LEU A 458 -7.66 -14.57 -12.09
N LEU A 459 -8.87 -14.09 -12.32
CA LEU A 459 -9.38 -13.68 -13.61
C LEU A 459 -9.75 -12.20 -13.59
N LYS A 460 -9.63 -11.56 -14.74
CA LYS A 460 -10.02 -10.17 -14.95
C LYS A 460 -11.07 -10.10 -16.04
N GLU A 461 -12.07 -9.27 -15.81
CA GLU A 461 -13.01 -8.84 -16.82
C GLU A 461 -13.15 -7.32 -16.79
N ARG A 462 -13.31 -6.70 -17.96
CA ARG A 462 -13.60 -5.27 -18.04
C ARG A 462 -15.10 -5.06 -17.88
N ILE A 463 -15.47 -4.13 -17.02
CA ILE A 463 -16.84 -3.64 -16.86
C ILE A 463 -16.86 -2.12 -17.05
N PRO A 464 -17.99 -1.53 -17.44
CA PRO A 464 -18.18 -0.08 -17.38
C PRO A 464 -17.95 0.48 -15.97
N LEU A 465 -17.43 1.71 -15.88
CA LEU A 465 -17.42 2.47 -14.62
C LEU A 465 -18.85 2.67 -14.13
N ASP A 466 -19.02 2.94 -12.83
CA ASP A 466 -20.34 3.08 -12.19
C ASP A 466 -21.16 1.79 -12.21
N SER A 467 -20.60 0.61 -12.44
CA SER A 467 -21.37 -0.64 -12.31
C SER A 467 -21.74 -0.95 -10.84
N TRP A 468 -22.87 -1.61 -10.61
CA TRP A 468 -23.40 -1.92 -9.26
C TRP A 468 -23.94 -3.36 -9.16
N LEU A 469 -23.81 -3.95 -7.97
CA LEU A 469 -24.45 -5.23 -7.66
C LEU A 469 -25.84 -4.98 -7.07
N VAL A 470 -26.88 -5.48 -7.73
CA VAL A 470 -28.28 -5.36 -7.30
C VAL A 470 -28.89 -6.75 -7.19
N GLY A 471 -29.08 -7.23 -5.95
CA GLY A 471 -29.40 -8.63 -5.71
C GLY A 471 -28.31 -9.53 -6.29
N HIS A 472 -28.70 -10.48 -7.15
CA HIS A 472 -27.78 -11.39 -7.85
C HIS A 472 -27.43 -10.95 -9.29
N GLN A 473 -27.65 -9.67 -9.59
CA GLN A 473 -27.41 -9.11 -10.92
C GLN A 473 -26.41 -7.97 -10.86
N LEU A 474 -25.38 -8.07 -11.69
CA LEU A 474 -24.49 -6.97 -12.00
C LEU A 474 -25.20 -6.04 -12.99
N LYS A 475 -25.58 -4.85 -12.54
CA LYS A 475 -26.15 -3.78 -13.38
C LYS A 475 -25.01 -2.89 -13.87
N LEU A 476 -24.89 -2.78 -15.19
CA LEU A 476 -23.84 -2.02 -15.86
C LEU A 476 -24.37 -0.63 -16.25
N SER A 477 -23.48 0.36 -16.27
CA SER A 477 -23.86 1.75 -16.58
C SER A 477 -24.25 2.01 -18.05
N ASP A 478 -24.03 1.03 -18.92
CA ASP A 478 -24.53 1.02 -20.30
C ASP A 478 -26.00 0.53 -20.40
N GLY A 479 -26.65 0.27 -19.27
CA GLY A 479 -28.03 -0.23 -19.17
C GLY A 479 -28.15 -1.75 -19.26
N SER A 480 -27.07 -2.47 -19.60
CA SER A 480 -27.09 -3.93 -19.63
C SER A 480 -26.99 -4.54 -18.23
N SER A 481 -27.32 -5.82 -18.11
CA SER A 481 -27.19 -6.54 -16.85
C SER A 481 -26.74 -7.98 -17.05
N ARG A 482 -26.06 -8.53 -16.05
CA ARG A 482 -25.53 -9.90 -16.08
C ARG A 482 -25.85 -10.61 -14.78
N ASN A 483 -26.30 -11.86 -14.84
CA ASN A 483 -26.50 -12.64 -13.63
C ASN A 483 -25.17 -13.18 -13.12
N GLU A 484 -25.07 -13.34 -11.79
CA GLU A 484 -23.94 -13.99 -11.13
C GLU A 484 -23.63 -15.39 -11.68
N SER A 485 -24.66 -16.16 -12.06
CA SER A 485 -24.52 -17.48 -12.68
C SER A 485 -23.81 -17.43 -14.03
N ASP A 486 -24.06 -16.37 -14.81
CA ASP A 486 -23.47 -16.17 -16.14
C ASP A 486 -21.99 -15.79 -15.99
N LEU A 487 -21.68 -14.92 -15.01
CA LEU A 487 -20.32 -14.57 -14.64
C LEU A 487 -19.52 -15.79 -14.19
N ARG A 488 -20.11 -16.65 -13.35
CA ARG A 488 -19.50 -17.92 -12.93
C ARG A 488 -19.22 -18.84 -14.12
N SER A 489 -20.18 -18.98 -15.03
CA SER A 489 -20.07 -19.86 -16.19
C SER A 489 -18.96 -19.38 -17.14
N ALA A 490 -18.91 -18.08 -17.43
CA ALA A 490 -17.86 -17.47 -18.24
C ALA A 490 -16.48 -17.55 -17.57
N SER A 491 -16.41 -17.34 -16.26
CA SER A 491 -15.17 -17.44 -15.49
C SER A 491 -14.64 -18.87 -15.45
N ARG A 492 -15.53 -19.85 -15.29
CA ARG A 492 -15.18 -21.27 -15.34
C ARG A 492 -14.57 -21.65 -16.68
N GLN A 493 -15.18 -21.23 -17.79
CA GLN A 493 -14.65 -21.50 -19.13
C GLN A 493 -13.24 -20.91 -19.33
N LYS A 494 -12.95 -19.75 -18.75
CA LYS A 494 -11.62 -19.13 -18.78
C LYS A 494 -10.62 -19.79 -17.82
N ALA A 495 -11.08 -20.35 -16.70
CA ALA A 495 -10.23 -20.99 -15.70
C ALA A 495 -9.81 -22.42 -16.10
N LEU A 496 -10.65 -23.16 -16.83
CA LEU A 496 -10.35 -24.55 -17.21
C LEU A 496 -8.99 -24.72 -17.93
N PRO A 497 -8.66 -23.91 -18.97
CA PRO A 497 -7.35 -24.01 -19.62
C PRO A 497 -6.15 -23.84 -18.67
N TYR A 498 -6.29 -23.02 -17.62
CA TYR A 498 -5.22 -22.87 -16.62
C TYR A 498 -5.00 -24.16 -15.83
N PHE A 499 -6.08 -24.85 -15.44
CA PHE A 499 -5.95 -26.12 -14.74
C PHE A 499 -5.39 -27.21 -15.66
N ASP A 500 -5.79 -27.25 -16.92
CA ASP A 500 -5.27 -28.21 -17.90
C ASP A 500 -3.75 -28.03 -18.11
N GLU A 501 -3.29 -26.77 -18.17
CA GLU A 501 -1.86 -26.45 -18.27
C GLU A 501 -1.10 -26.92 -17.02
N ILE A 502 -1.62 -26.62 -15.82
CA ILE A 502 -1.02 -27.06 -14.55
C ILE A 502 -1.02 -28.59 -14.45
N GLU A 503 -2.06 -29.28 -14.91
CA GLU A 503 -2.13 -30.74 -14.91
C GLU A 503 -1.14 -31.37 -15.91
N THR A 504 -0.81 -30.66 -17.00
CA THR A 504 0.12 -31.15 -18.02
C THR A 504 1.58 -30.88 -17.67
N HIS A 505 1.88 -29.70 -17.12
CA HIS A 505 3.26 -29.24 -16.91
C HIS A 505 3.65 -29.07 -15.45
N ASP A 506 2.72 -29.15 -14.49
CA ASP A 506 2.87 -28.76 -13.08
C ASP A 506 3.07 -27.26 -12.81
N TRP A 507 3.11 -26.41 -13.84
CA TRP A 507 3.30 -24.96 -13.75
C TRP A 507 2.67 -24.26 -14.96
N THR A 508 2.61 -22.92 -14.97
CA THR A 508 2.03 -22.14 -16.09
C THR A 508 3.06 -21.25 -16.79
N SER A 509 3.32 -21.43 -18.09
CA SER A 509 4.26 -20.58 -18.84
C SER A 509 3.80 -19.13 -19.02
N GLN A 510 4.73 -18.19 -19.20
CA GLN A 510 4.40 -16.77 -19.39
C GLN A 510 3.53 -16.55 -20.64
N LYS A 511 3.85 -17.25 -21.73
CA LYS A 511 3.08 -17.22 -22.98
C LYS A 511 1.69 -17.84 -22.78
N SER A 512 1.60 -18.93 -22.03
CA SER A 512 0.32 -19.56 -21.67
C SER A 512 -0.51 -18.62 -20.80
N LEU A 513 0.05 -18.02 -19.75
CA LEU A 513 -0.60 -17.01 -18.90
C LEU A 513 -1.09 -15.82 -19.74
N PHE A 514 -0.25 -15.31 -20.66
CA PHE A 514 -0.60 -14.20 -21.55
C PHE A 514 -1.82 -14.54 -22.44
N ARG A 515 -1.80 -15.72 -23.07
CA ARG A 515 -2.85 -16.21 -23.96
C ARG A 515 -4.15 -16.50 -23.20
N MET A 516 -4.08 -17.29 -22.12
CA MET A 516 -5.24 -17.72 -21.35
C MET A 516 -5.90 -16.56 -20.58
N GLY A 517 -5.12 -15.54 -20.22
CA GLY A 517 -5.63 -14.33 -19.59
C GLY A 517 -6.31 -13.37 -20.55
N HIS A 518 -6.33 -13.70 -21.85
CA HIS A 518 -6.87 -12.86 -22.93
C HIS A 518 -6.30 -11.42 -22.91
N PHE A 519 -5.03 -11.29 -22.56
CA PHE A 519 -4.38 -9.98 -22.46
C PHE A 519 -4.20 -9.32 -23.84
N SER A 520 -4.04 -10.13 -24.89
CA SER A 520 -4.03 -9.69 -26.31
C SER A 520 -5.36 -9.11 -26.77
N ASP A 521 -6.48 -9.63 -26.26
CA ASP A 521 -7.83 -9.31 -26.69
C ASP A 521 -8.43 -8.14 -25.90
N SER A 522 -7.66 -7.62 -24.93
CA SER A 522 -8.06 -6.45 -24.16
C SER A 522 -8.23 -5.23 -25.08
N ILE A 523 -9.16 -4.33 -24.74
CA ILE A 523 -9.43 -3.11 -25.53
C ILE A 523 -8.18 -2.21 -25.68
N ARG A 524 -7.17 -2.37 -24.81
CA ARG A 524 -5.87 -1.68 -24.93
C ARG A 524 -4.81 -2.47 -25.69
N LYS A 525 -5.12 -3.69 -26.15
CA LYS A 525 -4.21 -4.65 -26.81
C LYS A 525 -2.81 -4.59 -26.21
N ILE A 526 -2.68 -5.02 -24.95
CA ILE A 526 -1.35 -5.02 -24.33
C ILE A 526 -0.47 -6.03 -25.07
N GLY A 527 0.63 -5.55 -25.66
CA GLY A 527 1.65 -6.41 -26.25
C GLY A 527 2.33 -7.26 -25.18
N PHE A 528 2.97 -8.35 -25.59
CA PHE A 528 3.62 -9.28 -24.67
C PHE A 528 4.68 -8.60 -23.79
N ASP A 529 5.49 -7.70 -24.35
CA ASP A 529 6.52 -6.97 -23.58
C ASP A 529 5.90 -6.10 -22.48
N LYS A 530 4.79 -5.42 -22.77
CA LYS A 530 4.06 -4.62 -21.78
C LYS A 530 3.38 -5.49 -20.73
N PHE A 531 2.92 -6.67 -21.14
CA PHE A 531 2.42 -7.68 -20.21
C PHE A 531 3.51 -8.14 -19.23
N ILE A 532 4.74 -8.39 -19.70
CA ILE A 532 5.86 -8.75 -18.82
C ILE A 532 6.17 -7.61 -17.83
N GLU A 533 6.21 -6.35 -18.29
CA GLU A 533 6.39 -5.20 -17.40
C GLU A 533 5.31 -5.14 -16.30
N TYR A 534 4.04 -5.39 -16.67
CA TYR A 534 2.95 -5.43 -15.70
C TYR A 534 2.97 -6.66 -14.80
N LEU A 535 3.46 -7.79 -15.28
CA LEU A 535 3.66 -9.00 -14.48
C LEU A 535 4.76 -8.77 -13.44
N ASP A 536 5.88 -8.15 -13.82
CA ASP A 536 6.98 -7.79 -12.91
C ASP A 536 6.51 -6.85 -11.80
N ALA A 537 5.68 -5.86 -12.15
CA ALA A 537 5.14 -4.89 -11.21
C ALA A 537 4.22 -5.49 -10.13
N VAL A 538 3.72 -6.72 -10.32
CA VAL A 538 2.91 -7.42 -9.30
C VAL A 538 3.79 -7.92 -8.15
N PHE A 539 5.00 -8.40 -8.44
CA PHE A 539 5.90 -9.02 -7.47
C PHE A 539 6.71 -7.98 -6.70
N VAL A 540 6.09 -7.36 -5.71
CA VAL A 540 6.64 -6.25 -4.93
C VAL A 540 7.25 -6.68 -3.61
N SER A 541 6.88 -7.84 -3.08
CA SER A 541 7.52 -8.36 -1.87
C SER A 541 8.89 -8.98 -2.18
N PRO A 542 9.81 -9.04 -1.20
CA PRO A 542 11.10 -9.70 -1.40
C PRO A 542 10.97 -11.15 -1.87
N GLU A 543 10.05 -11.92 -1.27
CA GLU A 543 9.77 -13.32 -1.61
C GLU A 543 8.95 -13.42 -2.90
N GLY A 544 8.12 -12.43 -3.22
CA GLY A 544 7.46 -12.32 -4.52
C GLY A 544 8.49 -12.17 -5.64
N ARG A 545 9.50 -11.31 -5.45
CA ARG A 545 10.62 -11.15 -6.38
C ARG A 545 11.49 -12.41 -6.48
N ALA A 546 11.73 -13.08 -5.34
CA ALA A 546 12.39 -14.38 -5.27
C ALA A 546 11.72 -15.40 -6.18
N PHE A 547 10.42 -15.54 -5.99
CA PHE A 547 9.58 -16.42 -6.77
C PHE A 547 9.61 -16.05 -8.25
N LYS A 548 9.46 -14.76 -8.56
CA LYS A 548 9.47 -14.25 -9.93
C LYS A 548 10.79 -14.55 -10.65
N LEU A 549 11.93 -14.42 -9.96
CA LEU A 549 13.23 -14.77 -10.52
C LEU A 549 13.34 -16.27 -10.85
N ALA A 550 12.83 -17.14 -9.98
CA ALA A 550 12.77 -18.57 -10.25
C ALA A 550 11.86 -18.85 -11.47
N TYR A 551 10.72 -18.16 -11.53
CA TYR A 551 9.76 -18.27 -12.63
C TYR A 551 10.31 -17.78 -13.98
N ASP A 552 11.10 -16.71 -14.00
CA ASP A 552 11.70 -16.14 -15.23
C ASP A 552 12.73 -17.05 -15.89
N ARG A 553 13.21 -18.08 -15.17
CA ARG A 553 14.08 -19.12 -15.74
C ARG A 553 13.30 -20.23 -16.42
N CYS A 554 11.98 -20.27 -16.25
CA CYS A 554 11.14 -21.26 -16.89
C CYS A 554 10.78 -20.83 -18.32
N SER A 555 11.05 -21.71 -19.27
CA SER A 555 10.58 -21.64 -20.65
C SER A 555 9.61 -22.81 -20.93
N PRO A 556 8.84 -22.78 -22.03
CA PRO A 556 8.00 -23.91 -22.42
C PRO A 556 8.76 -25.24 -22.53
N GLU A 557 10.06 -25.19 -22.86
CA GLU A 557 10.91 -26.37 -23.06
C GLU A 557 11.70 -26.78 -21.81
N HIS A 558 11.91 -25.86 -20.86
CA HIS A 558 12.74 -26.11 -19.69
C HIS A 558 12.27 -25.29 -18.48
N CYS A 559 11.85 -25.97 -17.40
CA CYS A 559 11.55 -25.34 -16.12
C CYS A 559 11.99 -26.24 -14.97
N ASP A 560 12.76 -25.68 -14.03
CA ASP A 560 13.05 -26.34 -12.76
C ASP A 560 11.84 -26.17 -11.83
N THR A 561 10.85 -27.05 -12.00
CA THR A 561 9.60 -27.00 -11.23
C THR A 561 9.84 -27.22 -9.75
N ALA A 562 10.90 -27.93 -9.35
CA ALA A 562 11.24 -28.12 -7.95
C ALA A 562 11.72 -26.80 -7.32
N ALA A 563 12.61 -26.07 -7.98
CA ALA A 563 13.05 -24.75 -7.53
C ALA A 563 11.89 -23.74 -7.50
N LEU A 564 11.04 -23.73 -8.53
CA LEU A 564 9.86 -22.86 -8.58
C LEU A 564 8.90 -23.15 -7.43
N LYS A 565 8.64 -24.43 -7.15
CA LYS A 565 7.79 -24.88 -6.05
C LYS A 565 8.39 -24.54 -4.69
N SER A 566 9.70 -24.73 -4.48
CA SER A 566 10.40 -24.29 -3.26
C SER A 566 10.27 -22.78 -3.03
N ALA A 567 10.46 -21.97 -4.08
CA ALA A 567 10.28 -20.52 -3.99
C ALA A 567 8.83 -20.13 -3.66
N ALA A 568 7.83 -20.83 -4.22
CA ALA A 568 6.42 -20.60 -3.89
C ALA A 568 6.08 -20.95 -2.43
N LYS A 569 6.65 -22.04 -1.90
CA LYS A 569 6.49 -22.41 -0.49
C LYS A 569 7.07 -21.35 0.42
N SER A 570 8.31 -20.91 0.15
CA SER A 570 8.95 -19.81 0.88
C SER A 570 8.11 -18.54 0.84
N TYR A 571 7.55 -18.20 -0.32
CA TYR A 571 6.63 -17.08 -0.45
C TYR A 571 5.40 -17.23 0.46
N TYR A 572 4.68 -18.35 0.37
CA TYR A 572 3.45 -18.54 1.15
C TYR A 572 3.72 -18.60 2.64
N PHE A 573 4.84 -19.21 3.01
CA PHE A 573 5.32 -19.24 4.37
C PHE A 573 5.43 -17.81 4.95
N GLU A 574 6.11 -16.91 4.25
CA GLU A 574 6.28 -15.51 4.68
C GLU A 574 4.99 -14.68 4.55
N ALA A 575 4.22 -14.88 3.48
CA ALA A 575 2.97 -14.15 3.24
C ALA A 575 1.93 -14.39 4.34
N LEU A 576 1.86 -15.60 4.91
CA LEU A 576 0.95 -15.92 6.00
C LEU A 576 1.32 -15.24 7.32
N GLY A 577 2.59 -14.84 7.50
CA GLY A 577 3.05 -14.08 8.66
C GLY A 577 2.86 -12.56 8.54
N ARG A 578 2.36 -12.05 7.41
CA ARG A 578 2.21 -10.61 7.18
C ARG A 578 0.81 -10.12 7.50
N SER A 579 0.71 -8.91 8.04
CA SER A 579 -0.60 -8.25 8.22
C SER A 579 -1.25 -7.86 6.89
N TYR A 580 -0.45 -7.58 5.86
CA TYR A 580 -0.93 -7.19 4.53
C TYR A 580 -0.17 -7.89 3.42
N VAL A 581 -0.90 -8.38 2.41
CA VAL A 581 -0.34 -9.01 1.21
C VAL A 581 -1.11 -8.52 -0.01
N ASN A 582 -0.46 -8.35 -1.17
CA ASN A 582 -1.16 -8.03 -2.41
C ASN A 582 -1.86 -9.28 -2.96
N LEU A 583 -3.16 -9.17 -3.26
CA LEU A 583 -3.98 -10.31 -3.69
C LEU A 583 -3.47 -10.92 -5.00
N ASP A 584 -3.14 -10.08 -5.98
CA ASP A 584 -2.64 -10.51 -7.29
C ASP A 584 -1.31 -11.23 -7.16
N GLU A 585 -0.38 -10.71 -6.36
CA GLU A 585 0.88 -11.40 -6.06
C GLU A 585 0.61 -12.77 -5.41
N TYR A 586 -0.24 -12.80 -4.37
CA TYR A 586 -0.51 -14.01 -3.60
C TYR A 586 -1.13 -15.13 -4.44
N LEU A 587 -2.07 -14.79 -5.33
CA LEU A 587 -2.73 -15.76 -6.19
C LEU A 587 -1.87 -16.12 -7.41
N LEU A 588 -1.12 -15.17 -7.98
CA LEU A 588 -0.21 -15.46 -9.10
C LEU A 588 0.89 -16.45 -8.72
N VAL A 589 1.44 -16.37 -7.49
CA VAL A 589 2.42 -17.37 -7.04
C VAL A 589 1.85 -18.80 -7.16
N GLY A 590 0.61 -19.02 -6.75
CA GLY A 590 -0.05 -20.33 -6.83
C GLY A 590 -0.38 -20.71 -8.27
N MET A 591 -0.93 -19.78 -9.05
CA MET A 591 -1.24 -20.00 -10.47
C MET A 591 0.01 -20.40 -11.27
N LEU A 592 1.14 -19.76 -10.99
CA LEU A 592 2.38 -19.97 -11.72
C LEU A 592 3.15 -21.20 -11.27
N SER A 593 3.08 -21.57 -9.99
CA SER A 593 3.80 -22.72 -9.41
C SER A 593 3.01 -24.02 -9.37
N GLY A 594 1.69 -23.97 -9.58
CA GLY A 594 0.80 -25.12 -9.37
C GLY A 594 0.53 -25.45 -7.90
N ILE A 595 1.10 -24.71 -6.94
CA ILE A 595 1.00 -24.99 -5.50
C ILE A 595 -0.11 -24.16 -4.85
N THR A 596 -0.86 -24.80 -3.97
CA THR A 596 -1.79 -24.13 -3.05
C THR A 596 -1.08 -23.66 -1.77
N PRO A 597 -1.57 -22.59 -1.10
CA PRO A 597 -1.06 -22.23 0.23
C PRO A 597 -1.15 -23.38 1.24
N ALA A 598 -2.18 -24.24 1.12
CA ALA A 598 -2.36 -25.38 2.02
C ALA A 598 -1.33 -26.51 1.78
N GLU A 599 -0.83 -26.68 0.56
CA GLU A 599 0.29 -27.59 0.27
C GLU A 599 1.61 -26.99 0.75
N ALA A 600 1.82 -25.70 0.53
CA ALA A 600 3.02 -25.01 1.00
C ALA A 600 3.21 -25.11 2.51
N VAL A 601 2.12 -25.05 3.26
CA VAL A 601 2.14 -25.16 4.73
C VAL A 601 2.22 -26.62 5.21
N ARG A 602 1.89 -27.62 4.39
CA ARG A 602 1.87 -29.03 4.80
C ARG A 602 3.23 -29.69 4.79
N GLU A 603 4.15 -29.26 3.93
CA GLU A 603 5.46 -29.92 3.79
C GLU A 603 6.53 -29.44 4.77
N ASP A 604 6.40 -28.25 5.37
CA ASP A 604 7.39 -27.68 6.31
C ASP A 604 6.89 -27.59 7.76
N LYS A 605 5.69 -28.10 8.07
CA LYS A 605 5.20 -28.13 9.45
C LYS A 605 5.83 -29.28 10.23
N ILE A 606 7.10 -29.07 10.57
CA ILE A 606 7.79 -29.85 11.59
C ILE A 606 7.05 -29.70 12.92
N VAL A 607 6.29 -28.63 13.17
CA VAL A 607 5.72 -28.32 14.49
C VAL A 607 4.26 -27.90 14.41
N VAL A 608 3.39 -28.60 15.15
CA VAL A 608 1.96 -28.30 15.26
C VAL A 608 1.61 -27.89 16.70
N TYR A 609 1.10 -26.68 16.88
CA TYR A 609 0.71 -26.16 18.20
C TYR A 609 -0.76 -26.42 18.53
N ASP A 610 -1.05 -26.83 19.76
CA ASP A 610 -2.41 -27.12 20.25
C ASP A 610 -2.53 -26.82 21.77
N ASP A 611 -3.75 -26.82 22.29
CA ASP A 611 -4.09 -26.29 23.63
C ASP A 611 -3.79 -27.24 24.81
N CYS A 612 -3.17 -28.39 24.57
CA CYS A 612 -2.98 -29.46 25.56
C CYS A 612 -4.29 -29.98 26.21
N ARG A 613 -5.47 -29.66 25.67
CA ARG A 613 -6.80 -29.87 26.26
C ARG A 613 -7.09 -29.08 27.54
N THR A 614 -6.07 -28.52 28.20
CA THR A 614 -6.17 -27.77 29.45
C THR A 614 -6.06 -26.25 29.26
N GLY A 615 -5.49 -25.81 28.13
CA GLY A 615 -5.29 -24.41 27.81
C GLY A 615 -6.59 -23.66 27.56
N LYS A 616 -6.69 -22.44 28.08
CA LYS A 616 -7.76 -21.48 27.76
C LYS A 616 -7.12 -20.15 27.40
N TYR A 617 -7.51 -19.60 26.26
CA TYR A 617 -6.87 -18.42 25.70
C TYR A 617 -7.88 -17.37 25.27
N TYR A 618 -7.44 -16.11 25.24
CA TYR A 618 -8.25 -15.04 24.67
C TYR A 618 -8.54 -15.32 23.20
N LYS A 619 -9.73 -14.89 22.74
CA LYS A 619 -10.17 -15.08 21.35
C LYS A 619 -9.15 -14.47 20.39
N GLY A 620 -8.61 -15.29 19.49
CA GLY A 620 -7.57 -14.89 18.53
C GLY A 620 -6.13 -15.09 19.01
N HIS A 621 -5.91 -15.41 20.29
CA HIS A 621 -4.59 -15.53 20.93
C HIS A 621 -4.30 -16.95 21.44
N GLY A 622 -4.79 -17.97 20.72
CA GLY A 622 -4.54 -19.38 21.05
C GLY A 622 -3.21 -19.92 20.48
N PRO A 623 -2.94 -21.23 20.63
CA PRO A 623 -1.74 -21.92 20.14
C PRO A 623 -1.42 -21.68 18.67
N ARG A 624 -2.46 -21.49 17.84
CA ARG A 624 -2.30 -21.17 16.42
C ARG A 624 -1.56 -19.85 16.16
N ALA A 625 -1.55 -18.91 17.12
CA ALA A 625 -0.75 -17.69 17.02
C ALA A 625 0.75 -17.98 16.96
N LEU A 626 1.23 -19.03 17.63
CA LEU A 626 2.64 -19.46 17.62
C LEU A 626 3.05 -20.11 16.29
N ALA A 627 2.10 -20.49 15.44
CA ALA A 627 2.39 -20.99 14.10
C ALA A 627 2.73 -19.86 13.11
N THR A 628 2.58 -18.61 13.52
CA THR A 628 2.91 -17.43 12.72
C THR A 628 4.34 -16.98 13.05
N ARG A 629 5.02 -16.34 12.10
CA ARG A 629 6.29 -15.63 12.36
C ARG A 629 6.08 -14.15 12.70
N SER A 630 4.83 -13.70 12.79
CA SER A 630 4.48 -12.33 13.11
C SER A 630 4.83 -12.05 14.57
N LEU A 631 5.67 -11.05 14.82
CA LEU A 631 5.91 -10.58 16.19
C LEU A 631 4.68 -9.88 16.79
N GLU A 632 3.69 -9.52 15.98
CA GLU A 632 2.43 -8.91 16.43
C GLU A 632 1.40 -9.95 16.90
N ASP A 633 1.53 -11.19 16.43
CA ASP A 633 0.73 -12.30 16.91
C ASP A 633 1.37 -12.86 18.19
N TYR A 634 0.52 -13.24 19.14
CA TYR A 634 0.98 -13.81 20.40
C TYR A 634 -0.10 -14.70 21.00
N LEU A 635 0.36 -15.73 21.70
CA LEU A 635 -0.45 -16.55 22.57
C LEU A 635 -0.67 -15.82 23.89
N SER A 636 -1.91 -15.86 24.39
CA SER A 636 -2.31 -15.26 25.66
C SER A 636 -3.28 -16.17 26.40
N ALA A 637 -2.80 -16.87 27.41
CA ALA A 637 -3.64 -17.66 28.31
C ALA A 637 -4.50 -16.75 29.21
N HIS A 638 -5.62 -17.26 29.72
CA HIS A 638 -6.48 -16.50 30.64
C HIS A 638 -5.79 -16.23 31.98
N ASP A 639 -5.15 -17.25 32.54
CA ASP A 639 -4.58 -17.27 33.89
C ASP A 639 -3.49 -18.34 34.02
N LEU A 640 -2.85 -18.43 35.19
CA LEU A 640 -1.79 -19.41 35.47
C LEU A 640 -2.27 -20.86 35.32
N GLY A 641 -3.46 -21.21 35.81
CA GLY A 641 -3.96 -22.59 35.78
C GLY A 641 -4.30 -23.09 34.37
N THR A 642 -4.41 -22.18 33.41
CA THR A 642 -4.65 -22.44 31.99
C THR A 642 -3.43 -22.14 31.11
N SER A 643 -2.30 -21.82 31.73
CA SER A 643 -1.04 -21.44 31.07
C SER A 643 -0.22 -22.66 30.64
N SER A 644 -0.77 -23.44 29.72
CA SER A 644 -0.06 -24.52 29.04
C SER A 644 -0.13 -24.34 27.53
N VAL A 645 0.84 -24.84 26.79
CA VAL A 645 0.77 -24.98 25.34
C VAL A 645 1.49 -26.26 24.91
N CYS A 646 0.92 -26.96 23.94
CA CYS A 646 1.51 -28.18 23.43
C CYS A 646 2.00 -27.97 22.02
N PHE A 647 3.05 -28.69 21.67
CA PHE A 647 3.48 -28.83 20.30
C PHE A 647 3.78 -30.29 19.98
N SER A 648 3.39 -30.72 18.79
CA SER A 648 3.73 -32.03 18.23
C SER A 648 4.71 -31.84 17.10
N ILE A 649 5.58 -32.84 16.89
CA ILE A 649 6.52 -32.83 15.79
C ILE A 649 6.02 -33.78 14.71
N GLU A 650 5.54 -33.25 13.57
CA GLU A 650 5.03 -34.05 12.46
C GLU A 650 6.12 -34.23 11.39
N GLY A 651 6.30 -35.45 10.88
CA GLY A 651 7.29 -35.78 9.84
C GLY A 651 8.31 -36.85 10.23
N LYS A 652 9.15 -37.28 9.27
CA LYS A 652 10.20 -38.31 9.46
C LYS A 652 11.46 -37.75 10.15
N HIS A 653 11.29 -36.98 11.23
CA HIS A 653 12.45 -36.55 12.02
C HIS A 653 12.76 -37.62 13.07
N ASP A 654 13.90 -38.29 12.90
CA ASP A 654 14.36 -39.34 13.80
C ASP A 654 14.97 -38.81 15.11
N TYR A 655 14.75 -37.54 15.47
CA TYR A 655 15.44 -36.87 16.58
C TYR A 655 14.47 -36.11 17.48
N ALA A 656 14.70 -36.20 18.79
CA ALA A 656 14.06 -35.31 19.77
C ALA A 656 14.65 -33.89 19.64
N PRO A 657 13.90 -32.82 19.97
CA PRO A 657 14.46 -31.49 20.01
C PRO A 657 15.51 -31.38 21.12
N ASN A 658 16.68 -30.84 20.78
CA ASN A 658 17.78 -30.63 21.72
C ASN A 658 17.60 -29.31 22.48
N GLU A 659 16.87 -28.36 21.91
CA GLU A 659 16.58 -27.07 22.53
C GLU A 659 15.16 -26.63 22.20
N VAL A 660 14.61 -25.75 23.04
CA VAL A 660 13.38 -25.02 22.73
C VAL A 660 13.64 -23.54 22.93
N LEU A 661 13.41 -22.76 21.88
CA LEU A 661 13.46 -21.30 21.88
C LEU A 661 12.08 -20.74 22.24
N PHE A 662 12.06 -19.85 23.21
CA PHE A 662 10.89 -19.08 23.63
C PHE A 662 11.12 -17.62 23.30
N VAL A 663 10.14 -16.97 22.69
CA VAL A 663 10.14 -15.52 22.44
C VAL A 663 9.01 -14.89 23.21
N TRP A 664 9.34 -14.12 24.26
CA TRP A 664 8.39 -13.56 25.20
C TRP A 664 7.75 -12.28 24.67
N TYR A 665 6.52 -12.01 25.12
CA TYR A 665 5.81 -10.79 24.73
C TYR A 665 6.53 -9.50 25.13
N SER A 666 7.06 -9.48 26.36
CA SER A 666 7.87 -8.39 26.91
C SER A 666 8.79 -8.91 28.02
N LYS A 667 9.74 -8.07 28.47
CA LYS A 667 10.62 -8.37 29.61
C LYS A 667 9.87 -8.72 30.89
N THR A 668 8.73 -8.08 31.13
CA THR A 668 7.96 -8.26 32.37
C THR A 668 7.11 -9.53 32.36
N GLU A 669 6.89 -10.13 31.19
CA GLU A 669 6.11 -11.35 31.04
C GLU A 669 6.96 -12.62 31.01
N ILE A 670 8.29 -12.49 31.16
CA ILE A 670 9.18 -13.64 31.32
C ILE A 670 8.77 -14.38 32.60
N PRO A 671 8.44 -15.67 32.53
CA PRO A 671 7.97 -16.42 33.68
C PRO A 671 9.08 -16.61 34.71
N LYS A 672 8.70 -16.74 35.98
CA LYS A 672 9.67 -17.08 37.04
C LYS A 672 9.93 -18.58 37.08
N LYS A 673 8.93 -19.40 36.79
CA LYS A 673 9.03 -20.86 36.81
C LYS A 673 8.23 -21.51 35.69
N MET A 674 8.84 -22.47 34.99
CA MET A 674 8.13 -23.27 33.99
C MET A 674 8.66 -24.71 33.92
N ALA A 675 7.82 -25.60 33.44
CA ALA A 675 8.13 -27.00 33.20
C ALA A 675 7.85 -27.38 31.74
N LEU A 676 8.73 -28.20 31.18
CA LEU A 676 8.55 -28.84 29.89
C LEU A 676 8.40 -30.35 30.10
N PHE A 677 7.35 -30.91 29.52
CA PHE A 677 7.04 -32.33 29.55
C PHE A 677 7.08 -32.93 28.14
N GLY A 678 7.52 -34.17 28.05
CA GLY A 678 7.31 -35.04 26.90
C GLY A 678 6.04 -35.84 27.16
N LEU A 679 5.20 -36.00 26.13
CA LEU A 679 3.95 -36.75 26.21
C LEU A 679 4.07 -38.00 25.33
N SER A 680 3.80 -39.17 25.91
CA SER A 680 3.71 -40.43 25.18
C SER A 680 2.46 -40.48 24.29
N GLU A 681 2.32 -41.50 23.44
CA GLU A 681 1.10 -41.70 22.63
C GLU A 681 -0.18 -41.83 23.48
N ASN A 682 -0.05 -42.32 24.73
CA ASN A 682 -1.14 -42.41 25.69
C ASN A 682 -1.39 -41.11 26.47
N ASN A 683 -0.71 -40.01 26.12
CA ASN A 683 -0.68 -38.73 26.85
C ASN A 683 -0.12 -38.82 28.29
N GLU A 684 0.70 -39.83 28.60
CA GLU A 684 1.43 -39.83 29.87
C GLU A 684 2.55 -38.79 29.81
N SER A 685 2.64 -37.94 30.83
CA SER A 685 3.59 -36.83 30.87
C SER A 685 4.87 -37.20 31.62
N THR A 686 6.01 -37.09 30.95
CA THR A 686 7.34 -37.21 31.55
C THR A 686 7.97 -35.82 31.67
N LEU A 687 8.34 -35.40 32.88
CA LEU A 687 9.02 -34.11 33.08
C LEU A 687 10.42 -34.17 32.45
N LEU A 688 10.67 -33.32 31.46
CA LEU A 688 11.95 -33.22 30.77
C LEU A 688 12.86 -32.18 31.43
N ARG A 689 12.27 -31.03 31.78
CA ARG A 689 12.99 -29.90 32.35
C ARG A 689 12.06 -29.05 33.18
N GLN A 690 12.51 -28.67 34.37
CA GLN A 690 11.93 -27.56 35.12
C GLN A 690 13.00 -26.47 35.27
N VAL A 691 12.59 -25.21 35.10
CA VAL A 691 13.50 -24.07 35.18
C VAL A 691 12.89 -23.03 36.11
N ASP A 692 13.69 -22.61 37.09
CA ASP A 692 13.42 -21.49 37.97
C ASP A 692 14.26 -20.27 37.54
N ASN A 693 13.77 -19.06 37.80
CA ASN A 693 14.41 -17.78 37.51
C ASN A 693 14.82 -17.64 36.05
N ILE A 694 13.87 -17.80 35.14
CA ILE A 694 14.14 -17.80 33.70
C ILE A 694 14.70 -16.44 33.28
N ILE A 695 15.84 -16.49 32.58
CA ILE A 695 16.51 -15.33 32.02
C ILE A 695 16.22 -15.30 30.53
N ALA A 696 15.97 -14.10 29.99
CA ALA A 696 15.84 -13.91 28.55
C ALA A 696 16.86 -12.88 28.05
N ASP A 697 17.39 -13.15 26.87
CA ASP A 697 18.23 -12.23 26.12
C ASP A 697 17.36 -11.17 25.44
N ASP A 698 17.63 -9.90 25.71
CA ASP A 698 17.06 -8.77 24.98
C ASP A 698 17.82 -8.57 23.66
N ILE A 699 17.18 -8.88 22.54
CA ILE A 699 17.66 -8.70 21.18
C ILE A 699 16.78 -7.64 20.52
N VAL A 700 17.21 -6.37 20.57
CA VAL A 700 16.50 -5.23 19.95
C VAL A 700 15.03 -5.14 20.41
N GLY A 701 14.77 -5.35 21.70
CA GLY A 701 13.43 -5.27 22.30
C GLY A 701 12.60 -6.54 22.18
N VAL A 702 13.17 -7.64 21.69
CA VAL A 702 12.59 -8.98 21.71
C VAL A 702 13.33 -9.83 22.74
N PHE A 703 12.59 -10.54 23.57
CA PHE A 703 13.14 -11.26 24.73
C PHE A 703 13.13 -12.75 24.47
N GLU A 704 14.30 -13.37 24.37
CA GLU A 704 14.45 -14.78 23.99
C GLU A 704 15.01 -15.64 25.14
N THR A 705 14.41 -16.80 25.39
CA THR A 705 14.98 -17.83 26.28
C THR A 705 15.22 -19.10 25.49
N LYS A 706 16.42 -19.66 25.58
CA LYS A 706 16.74 -20.98 25.04
C LYS A 706 16.85 -21.98 26.17
N LEU A 707 16.08 -23.07 26.08
CA LEU A 707 16.17 -24.18 27.01
C LEU A 707 16.76 -25.40 26.32
N HIS A 708 17.95 -25.81 26.75
CA HIS A 708 18.52 -27.10 26.35
C HIS A 708 17.77 -28.25 27.02
N LEU A 709 17.48 -29.28 26.24
CA LEU A 709 16.81 -30.49 26.67
C LEU A 709 17.78 -31.66 26.56
N ASP A 710 18.04 -32.34 27.67
CA ASP A 710 18.82 -33.58 27.71
C ASP A 710 17.87 -34.78 27.58
N VAL A 711 17.27 -34.93 26.38
CA VAL A 711 16.25 -35.95 26.14
C VAL A 711 16.81 -37.04 25.25
N LYS A 712 16.96 -38.24 25.81
CA LYS A 712 17.29 -39.46 25.04
C LYS A 712 16.05 -40.13 24.45
N GLU A 713 14.89 -39.94 25.08
CA GLU A 713 13.62 -40.53 24.69
C GLU A 713 12.86 -39.66 23.67
N LYS A 714 12.19 -40.31 22.72
CA LYS A 714 11.36 -39.62 21.73
C LYS A 714 9.94 -39.48 22.27
N PHE A 715 9.39 -38.28 22.14
CA PHE A 715 7.99 -38.01 22.46
C PHE A 715 7.29 -37.54 21.18
N SER A 716 6.06 -38.02 20.96
CA SER A 716 5.24 -37.58 19.83
C SER A 716 4.72 -36.15 20.04
N ARG A 717 4.67 -35.71 21.30
CA ARG A 717 4.15 -34.40 21.70
C ARG A 717 4.88 -33.87 22.92
N TYR A 718 4.94 -32.55 23.05
CA TYR A 718 5.58 -31.84 24.15
C TYR A 718 4.58 -30.85 24.75
N LYS A 719 4.63 -30.66 26.07
CA LYS A 719 3.81 -29.71 26.81
C LYS A 719 4.70 -28.73 27.55
N VAL A 720 4.51 -27.44 27.32
CA VAL A 720 5.03 -26.38 28.16
C VAL A 720 3.94 -26.00 29.16
N GLU A 721 4.31 -25.93 30.43
CA GLU A 721 3.42 -25.52 31.51
C GLU A 721 4.11 -24.48 32.39
N LEU A 722 3.36 -23.44 32.70
CA LEU A 722 3.82 -22.31 33.48
C LEU A 722 3.47 -22.55 34.95
N LEU A 723 4.49 -22.58 35.81
CA LEU A 723 4.32 -22.86 37.25
C LEU A 723 4.25 -21.55 38.06
N GLU A 724 4.94 -20.51 37.60
CA GLU A 724 4.87 -19.16 38.16
C GLU A 724 5.17 -18.15 37.05
N GLY A 725 4.21 -17.27 36.73
CA GLY A 725 4.34 -16.33 35.63
C GLY A 725 5.07 -15.03 35.95
N GLY A 726 5.17 -14.19 34.91
CA GLY A 726 5.66 -12.82 35.03
C GLY A 726 4.65 -11.90 35.72
N THR A 727 4.65 -10.62 35.36
CA THR A 727 3.76 -9.62 35.98
C THR A 727 2.28 -9.97 35.87
N GLN A 728 1.82 -10.52 34.74
CA GLN A 728 0.41 -10.90 34.56
C GLN A 728 0.10 -12.33 35.03
N ASN A 729 1.09 -13.04 35.57
CA ASN A 729 0.97 -14.41 36.06
C ASN A 729 0.22 -15.37 35.11
N ARG A 730 0.54 -15.32 33.81
CA ARG A 730 -0.05 -16.14 32.74
C ARG A 730 0.92 -16.29 31.57
N LEU A 731 0.67 -17.25 30.67
CA LEU A 731 1.49 -17.48 29.48
C LEU A 731 1.22 -16.42 28.41
N LEU A 732 2.25 -15.60 28.13
CA LEU A 732 2.28 -14.61 27.07
C LEU A 732 3.52 -14.80 26.20
N LEU A 733 3.32 -15.36 25.01
CA LEU A 733 4.41 -15.84 24.17
C LEU A 733 4.18 -15.43 22.72
N ARG A 734 5.19 -14.84 22.08
CA ARG A 734 5.17 -14.49 20.65
C ARG A 734 5.55 -15.69 19.78
N ALA A 735 6.56 -16.45 20.18
CA ALA A 735 6.97 -17.66 19.46
C ALA A 735 7.49 -18.74 20.40
N LEU A 736 7.34 -19.98 19.96
CA LEU A 736 7.90 -21.18 20.57
C LEU A 736 8.49 -21.99 19.44
N THR A 737 9.78 -22.35 19.47
CA THR A 737 10.39 -23.10 18.38
C THR A 737 11.27 -24.23 18.93
N PRO A 738 10.94 -25.51 18.70
CA PRO A 738 11.87 -26.61 18.95
C PRO A 738 13.02 -26.56 17.95
N ILE A 739 14.25 -26.75 18.45
CA ILE A 739 15.49 -26.75 17.66
C ILE A 739 16.06 -28.17 17.66
N PHE A 740 16.27 -28.70 16.45
CA PHE A 740 16.86 -30.01 16.22
C PHE A 740 18.30 -29.81 15.78
N VAL A 741 19.26 -30.10 16.67
CA VAL A 741 20.67 -29.99 16.30
C VAL A 741 21.16 -31.36 15.88
N ASP A 742 21.34 -31.56 14.57
CA ASP A 742 22.15 -32.67 14.08
C ASP A 742 23.63 -32.41 14.42
N ASN A 743 24.06 -32.85 15.60
CA ASN A 743 25.41 -32.66 16.10
C ASN A 743 26.48 -33.36 15.22
N LYS A 744 26.10 -34.23 14.26
CA LYS A 744 27.08 -34.99 13.48
C LYS A 744 27.85 -34.16 12.44
N ASN A 745 27.31 -33.03 11.98
CA ASN A 745 27.94 -32.23 10.92
C ASN A 745 28.63 -30.93 11.41
N VAL A 746 28.27 -30.41 12.59
CA VAL A 746 28.80 -29.12 13.09
C VAL A 746 30.27 -29.23 13.51
N ASP A 747 30.70 -30.38 14.03
CA ASP A 747 32.08 -30.56 14.51
C ASP A 747 33.12 -30.68 13.38
N THR A 748 32.70 -30.99 12.15
CA THR A 748 33.62 -31.18 11.02
C THR A 748 33.81 -29.92 10.15
N ASP A 749 32.84 -29.01 10.12
CA ASP A 749 32.91 -27.79 9.29
C ASP A 749 33.42 -26.59 10.10
N LYS A 750 34.74 -26.39 10.07
CA LYS A 750 35.43 -25.29 10.77
C LYS A 750 34.86 -23.92 10.44
N LEU A 751 34.42 -23.68 9.20
CA LEU A 751 33.89 -22.40 8.76
C LEU A 751 32.51 -22.14 9.38
N LEU A 752 31.64 -23.15 9.35
CA LEU A 752 30.32 -23.07 9.99
C LEU A 752 30.45 -22.86 11.49
N ARG A 753 31.33 -23.62 12.16
CA ARG A 753 31.61 -23.45 13.59
C ARG A 753 32.04 -22.02 13.92
N LEU A 754 33.02 -21.47 13.19
CA LEU A 754 33.47 -20.09 13.41
C LEU A 754 32.36 -19.06 13.17
N THR A 755 31.53 -19.29 12.15
CA THR A 755 30.39 -18.41 11.83
C THR A 755 29.37 -18.41 12.98
N ILE A 756 29.06 -19.60 13.51
CA ILE A 756 28.15 -19.78 14.67
C ILE A 756 28.74 -19.12 15.92
N GLU A 757 30.01 -19.38 16.24
CA GLU A 757 30.70 -18.77 17.38
C GLU A 757 30.69 -17.24 17.27
N THR A 758 30.91 -16.70 16.05
CA THR A 758 30.86 -15.25 15.81
C THR A 758 29.47 -14.67 16.04
N SER A 759 28.42 -15.31 15.53
CA SER A 759 27.04 -14.85 15.71
C SER A 759 26.60 -14.82 17.18
N ALA A 760 27.24 -15.62 18.03
CA ALA A 760 26.93 -15.72 19.45
C ALA A 760 27.70 -14.71 20.33
N LEU A 761 28.67 -13.96 19.77
CA LEU A 761 29.54 -13.08 20.56
C LEU A 761 28.80 -11.95 21.27
N LYS A 762 27.83 -11.35 20.57
CA LYS A 762 27.18 -10.10 20.97
C LYS A 762 25.72 -10.09 20.59
N LYS A 763 24.98 -9.17 21.22
CA LYS A 763 23.61 -8.85 20.83
C LYS A 763 23.64 -8.03 19.55
N TYR A 764 22.70 -8.26 18.63
CA TYR A 764 22.56 -7.39 17.47
C TYR A 764 22.09 -5.99 17.90
N GLY A 765 22.67 -4.94 17.34
CA GLY A 765 22.36 -3.55 17.66
C GLY A 765 23.19 -2.58 16.84
N ILE A 766 23.22 -1.30 17.26
CA ILE A 766 23.99 -0.26 16.56
C ILE A 766 25.50 -0.49 16.72
N GLY A 767 25.94 -1.15 17.81
CA GLY A 767 27.35 -1.22 18.19
C GLY A 767 27.98 0.17 18.37
N PHE A 768 29.29 0.28 18.18
CA PHE A 768 29.97 1.57 18.17
C PHE A 768 30.13 2.08 16.73
N THR A 769 30.12 3.41 16.56
CA THR A 769 30.19 4.02 15.21
C THR A 769 31.49 4.78 14.95
N LYS A 770 32.32 4.96 15.98
CA LYS A 770 33.61 5.66 15.89
C LYS A 770 34.60 5.05 16.86
N LEU A 771 35.85 4.88 16.41
CA LEU A 771 36.95 4.55 17.30
C LEU A 771 37.41 5.77 18.12
N PRO A 772 37.98 5.56 19.32
CA PRO A 772 38.70 6.60 20.04
C PRO A 772 39.80 7.22 19.16
N LYS A 773 39.88 8.56 19.15
CA LYS A 773 40.95 9.29 18.46
C LYS A 773 42.29 8.83 19.05
N ASN A 774 43.21 8.32 18.21
CA ASN A 774 44.62 7.93 18.48
C ASN A 774 45.01 6.46 18.21
N THR A 775 44.20 5.69 17.48
CA THR A 775 44.57 4.30 17.11
C THR A 775 45.27 4.27 15.73
N SER A 776 46.56 3.93 15.66
CA SER A 776 47.31 3.76 14.39
C SER A 776 48.06 2.42 14.31
N GLY A 777 48.26 1.89 13.09
CA GLY A 777 49.03 0.66 12.80
C GLY A 777 48.33 -0.65 13.16
N ASP A 778 49.08 -1.76 13.30
CA ASP A 778 48.57 -3.11 13.64
C ASP A 778 47.85 -3.15 15.00
N ALA A 779 48.15 -2.21 15.90
CA ALA A 779 47.39 -1.98 17.12
C ALA A 779 45.92 -1.64 16.85
N LYS A 780 45.58 -1.18 15.63
CA LYS A 780 44.23 -0.79 15.22
C LYS A 780 43.27 -1.97 15.13
N LEU A 781 43.67 -3.10 14.53
CA LEU A 781 42.78 -4.26 14.44
C LEU A 781 42.52 -4.87 15.82
N ALA A 782 43.57 -5.11 16.60
CA ALA A 782 43.44 -5.64 17.96
C ALA A 782 42.56 -4.74 18.84
N HIS A 783 42.71 -3.41 18.72
CA HIS A 783 41.87 -2.45 19.43
C HIS A 783 40.42 -2.47 18.95
N ILE A 784 40.16 -2.58 17.65
CA ILE A 784 38.81 -2.72 17.09
C ILE A 784 38.15 -3.99 17.61
N ILE A 785 38.84 -5.14 17.56
CA ILE A 785 38.31 -6.41 18.06
C ILE A 785 38.03 -6.32 19.55
N SER A 786 38.95 -5.76 20.35
CA SER A 786 38.71 -5.52 21.77
C SER A 786 37.51 -4.59 22.01
N THR A 787 37.30 -3.60 21.15
CA THR A 787 36.17 -2.65 21.27
C THR A 787 34.85 -3.33 20.90
N ILE A 788 34.82 -4.17 19.86
CA ILE A 788 33.67 -5.01 19.50
C ILE A 788 33.32 -5.93 20.68
N LEU A 789 34.32 -6.59 21.26
CA LEU A 789 34.13 -7.49 22.41
C LEU A 789 33.77 -6.76 23.70
N ALA A 790 34.08 -5.48 23.84
CA ALA A 790 33.68 -4.67 25.00
C ALA A 790 32.28 -4.04 24.83
N ALA A 791 31.80 -3.88 23.60
CA ALA A 791 30.50 -3.25 23.33
C ALA A 791 29.32 -4.12 23.82
N ASP A 792 28.21 -3.47 24.17
CA ASP A 792 26.95 -4.16 24.56
C ASP A 792 26.25 -4.83 23.38
N SER A 793 26.48 -4.33 22.17
CA SER A 793 25.90 -4.84 20.93
C SER A 793 26.86 -4.69 19.75
N ALA A 794 26.55 -5.38 18.64
CA ALA A 794 27.29 -5.36 17.39
C ALA A 794 26.31 -5.28 16.20
N HIS A 795 26.76 -4.69 15.09
CA HIS A 795 26.00 -4.64 13.82
C HIS A 795 26.65 -5.58 12.81
N CYS A 796 26.05 -5.82 11.64
CA CYS A 796 26.55 -6.81 10.67
C CYS A 796 28.03 -6.63 10.26
N GLY A 797 28.47 -5.39 10.01
CA GLY A 797 29.89 -5.08 9.79
C GLY A 797 30.82 -5.49 10.94
N HIS A 798 30.40 -5.34 12.21
CA HIS A 798 31.21 -5.75 13.38
C HIS A 798 31.41 -7.27 13.41
N TYR A 799 30.33 -8.04 13.15
CA TYR A 799 30.42 -9.49 13.04
C TYR A 799 31.34 -9.90 11.89
N ALA A 800 31.24 -9.26 10.72
CA ALA A 800 32.12 -9.52 9.60
C ALA A 800 33.59 -9.21 9.92
N THR A 801 33.88 -8.09 10.58
CA THR A 801 35.24 -7.73 11.01
C THR A 801 35.81 -8.75 11.99
N TYR A 802 35.04 -9.13 13.01
CA TYR A 802 35.47 -10.16 13.95
C TYR A 802 35.70 -11.49 13.25
N PHE A 803 34.72 -11.97 12.47
CA PHE A 803 34.80 -13.23 11.73
C PHE A 803 36.06 -13.32 10.88
N VAL A 804 36.30 -12.29 10.07
CA VAL A 804 37.49 -12.21 9.21
C VAL A 804 38.79 -12.24 10.02
N SER A 805 38.83 -11.58 11.19
CA SER A 805 40.03 -11.57 12.05
C SER A 805 40.37 -12.94 12.64
N GLN A 806 39.40 -13.87 12.66
CA GLN A 806 39.57 -15.23 13.15
C GLN A 806 39.84 -16.25 12.04
N LEU A 807 39.75 -15.86 10.76
CA LEU A 807 40.09 -16.74 9.65
C LEU A 807 41.62 -16.97 9.61
N PRO A 808 42.08 -18.18 9.20
CA PRO A 808 43.50 -18.42 8.97
C PRO A 808 44.11 -17.39 8.01
N SER A 809 45.35 -16.97 8.26
CA SER A 809 46.03 -15.91 7.50
C SER A 809 46.14 -16.15 5.99
N GLU A 810 46.12 -17.42 5.59
CA GLU A 810 46.17 -17.91 4.22
C GLU A 810 44.80 -17.97 3.54
N SER A 811 43.71 -17.73 4.28
CA SER A 811 42.35 -17.77 3.75
C SER A 811 42.11 -16.58 2.83
N PHE A 812 41.63 -16.85 1.61
CA PHE A 812 41.16 -15.80 0.73
C PHE A 812 39.68 -15.50 1.03
N TRP A 813 39.39 -14.24 1.35
CA TRP A 813 38.04 -13.81 1.69
C TRP A 813 37.70 -12.44 1.08
N ARG A 814 36.40 -12.16 0.96
CA ARG A 814 35.86 -10.85 0.57
C ARG A 814 34.59 -10.58 1.38
N ALA A 815 34.50 -9.41 1.99
CA ALA A 815 33.26 -8.96 2.62
C ALA A 815 32.45 -8.09 1.65
N TYR A 816 31.13 -8.19 1.70
CA TYR A 816 30.21 -7.46 0.83
C TYR A 816 29.14 -6.79 1.67
N ASP A 817 29.00 -5.48 1.50
CA ASP A 817 27.82 -4.76 1.96
C ASP A 817 26.72 -4.91 0.91
N LEU A 818 25.70 -5.67 1.23
CA LEU A 818 24.55 -5.93 0.38
C LEU A 818 23.43 -4.98 0.75
N LYS A 819 23.00 -4.16 -0.21
CA LYS A 819 21.89 -3.22 -0.07
C LYS A 819 20.62 -3.84 -0.62
N THR A 820 19.60 -3.99 0.21
CA THR A 820 18.27 -4.46 -0.17
C THR A 820 17.49 -3.38 -0.93
N THR A 821 16.41 -3.78 -1.60
CA THR A 821 15.53 -2.86 -2.33
C THR A 821 14.88 -1.78 -1.45
N ASP A 822 14.70 -2.04 -0.15
CA ASP A 822 14.20 -1.07 0.82
C ASP A 822 15.32 -0.22 1.48
N GLY A 823 16.56 -0.37 1.00
CA GLY A 823 17.69 0.46 1.36
C GLY A 823 18.47 0.03 2.61
N ARG A 824 18.08 -1.06 3.28
CA ARG A 824 18.87 -1.65 4.37
C ARG A 824 20.17 -2.22 3.83
N ILE A 825 21.19 -2.29 4.69
CA ILE A 825 22.51 -2.83 4.36
C ILE A 825 22.82 -3.98 5.31
N HIS A 826 23.37 -5.06 4.79
CA HIS A 826 23.83 -6.21 5.56
C HIS A 826 25.16 -6.72 5.01
N THR A 827 26.08 -7.07 5.90
CA THR A 827 27.43 -7.50 5.52
C THR A 827 27.56 -9.02 5.59
N VAL A 828 28.01 -9.64 4.50
CA VAL A 828 28.35 -11.07 4.41
C VAL A 828 29.79 -11.27 3.96
N VAL A 829 30.39 -12.43 4.23
CA VAL A 829 31.79 -12.73 3.94
C VAL A 829 31.89 -13.96 3.04
N GLU A 830 32.31 -13.78 1.80
CA GLU A 830 32.70 -14.87 0.91
C GLU A 830 34.09 -15.38 1.30
N VAL A 831 34.24 -16.68 1.50
CA VAL A 831 35.48 -17.36 1.87
C VAL A 831 35.78 -18.45 0.85
N HIS A 832 37.02 -18.49 0.38
CA HIS A 832 37.52 -19.50 -0.56
C HIS A 832 38.30 -20.53 0.26
N ASP A 833 37.70 -21.70 0.44
CA ASP A 833 38.26 -22.76 1.26
C ASP A 833 38.33 -24.06 0.44
N ASN A 834 39.54 -24.61 0.30
CA ASN A 834 39.82 -25.84 -0.45
C ASN A 834 39.21 -25.88 -1.86
N GLY A 835 39.30 -24.77 -2.61
CA GLY A 835 38.78 -24.66 -3.98
C GLY A 835 37.26 -24.48 -4.08
N THR A 836 36.56 -24.41 -2.95
CA THR A 836 35.12 -24.13 -2.89
C THR A 836 34.88 -22.71 -2.41
N ILE A 837 33.98 -21.98 -3.09
CA ILE A 837 33.55 -20.65 -2.66
C ILE A 837 32.30 -20.80 -1.80
N ARG A 838 32.40 -20.38 -0.55
CA ARG A 838 31.30 -20.37 0.41
C ARG A 838 31.07 -18.94 0.88
N THR A 839 29.85 -18.61 1.29
CA THR A 839 29.55 -17.29 1.86
C THR A 839 29.06 -17.49 3.28
N ALA A 840 29.78 -16.95 4.24
CA ALA A 840 29.40 -16.88 5.63
C ALA A 840 28.59 -15.61 5.89
N ASP A 841 27.49 -15.75 6.60
CA ASP A 841 26.78 -14.67 7.28
C ASP A 841 27.09 -14.77 8.78
N PRO A 842 28.15 -14.09 9.26
CA PRO A 842 28.57 -14.16 10.65
C PRO A 842 27.60 -13.47 11.60
N THR A 843 26.66 -12.68 11.09
CA THR A 843 25.59 -12.09 11.90
C THR A 843 24.52 -13.13 12.20
N LEU A 844 24.18 -13.95 11.22
CA LEU A 844 23.12 -14.96 11.34
C LEU A 844 23.66 -16.33 11.81
N GLY A 845 24.97 -16.57 11.73
CA GLY A 845 25.56 -17.86 12.06
C GLY A 845 25.41 -18.89 10.94
N ILE A 846 25.38 -18.45 9.68
CA ILE A 846 24.99 -19.28 8.53
C ILE A 846 26.10 -19.34 7.50
N VAL A 847 26.35 -20.51 6.93
CA VAL A 847 27.25 -20.67 5.78
C VAL A 847 26.45 -21.19 4.60
N TYR A 848 26.54 -20.47 3.50
CA TYR A 848 25.95 -20.84 2.22
C TYR A 848 27.03 -21.43 1.31
N ASN A 849 26.76 -22.58 0.69
CA ASN A 849 27.67 -23.26 -0.23
C ASN A 849 27.64 -22.66 -1.65
N CYS A 850 27.75 -21.34 -1.74
CA CYS A 850 27.74 -20.60 -2.99
C CYS A 850 28.43 -19.24 -2.83
N SER A 851 28.84 -18.64 -3.95
CA SER A 851 29.37 -17.27 -3.99
C SER A 851 28.27 -16.23 -3.76
N VAL A 852 28.64 -15.03 -3.35
CA VAL A 852 27.69 -13.90 -3.21
C VAL A 852 27.02 -13.61 -4.56
N GLN A 853 27.78 -13.64 -5.66
CA GLN A 853 27.21 -13.44 -7.00
C GLN A 853 26.17 -14.52 -7.34
N SER A 854 26.44 -15.78 -7.00
CA SER A 854 25.49 -16.88 -7.21
C SER A 854 24.20 -16.68 -6.42
N MET A 855 24.25 -16.08 -5.23
CA MET A 855 23.05 -15.73 -4.46
C MET A 855 22.25 -14.61 -5.12
N LEU A 856 22.93 -13.53 -5.55
CA LEU A 856 22.29 -12.39 -6.20
C LEU A 856 21.65 -12.78 -7.53
N ASP A 857 22.30 -13.68 -8.27
CA ASP A 857 21.79 -14.28 -9.50
C ASP A 857 20.68 -15.31 -9.24
N GLY A 858 20.50 -15.72 -7.99
CA GLY A 858 19.66 -16.80 -7.50
C GLY A 858 19.94 -18.21 -7.98
N LYS A 859 21.20 -18.47 -8.32
CA LYS A 859 21.73 -19.80 -8.61
C LYS A 859 22.07 -20.58 -7.34
N CYS A 860 22.01 -19.93 -6.16
CA CYS A 860 22.27 -20.58 -4.89
C CYS A 860 21.05 -21.39 -4.43
N ASN A 861 21.29 -22.65 -4.04
CA ASN A 861 20.30 -23.46 -3.36
C ASN A 861 20.37 -23.15 -1.85
N PHE A 862 19.38 -22.44 -1.32
CA PHE A 862 19.32 -22.08 0.11
C PHE A 862 18.91 -23.25 1.00
N ASP A 863 18.15 -24.23 0.48
CA ASP A 863 17.59 -25.36 1.24
C ASP A 863 18.66 -26.37 1.68
N ARG A 864 19.82 -26.40 1.00
CA ARG A 864 20.94 -27.31 1.32
C ARG A 864 21.98 -26.73 2.28
N ASN A 865 21.81 -25.50 2.74
CA ASN A 865 22.81 -24.79 3.53
C ASN A 865 22.43 -24.84 5.00
N HIS A 866 23.00 -25.82 5.71
CA HIS A 866 22.77 -26.07 7.13
C HIS A 866 23.20 -24.89 8.00
N SER A 867 22.24 -24.08 8.43
CA SER A 867 22.18 -23.73 9.83
C SER A 867 20.92 -24.36 10.41
N ASN A 868 21.07 -25.44 11.18
CA ASN A 868 19.99 -26.02 12.00
C ASN A 868 19.50 -25.08 13.13
N ARG A 869 19.92 -23.81 13.12
CA ARG A 869 19.50 -22.81 14.09
C ARG A 869 18.38 -21.97 13.53
N THR A 870 17.29 -21.88 14.30
CA THR A 870 16.29 -20.85 14.13
C THR A 870 16.99 -19.51 14.32
N VAL A 871 17.07 -18.72 13.24
CA VAL A 871 17.47 -17.32 13.32
C VAL A 871 16.43 -16.59 14.17
N SER A 872 16.86 -15.63 15.00
CA SER A 872 15.90 -14.77 15.72
C SER A 872 14.86 -14.23 14.73
N PRO A 873 13.55 -14.22 15.03
CA PRO A 873 12.53 -13.75 14.08
C PRO A 873 12.78 -12.33 13.53
N ILE A 874 13.49 -11.48 14.28
CA ILE A 874 13.91 -10.14 13.80
C ILE A 874 14.93 -10.24 12.66
N MET A 875 15.82 -11.22 12.76
CA MET A 875 16.97 -11.40 11.88
C MET A 875 16.64 -12.27 10.68
N GLU A 876 15.51 -12.96 10.70
CA GLU A 876 15.00 -13.81 9.63
C GLU A 876 14.77 -13.07 8.31
N ARG A 877 14.43 -11.77 8.38
CA ARG A 877 14.35 -10.90 7.19
C ARG A 877 15.70 -10.68 6.47
N TYR A 878 16.80 -11.12 7.06
CA TYR A 878 18.14 -11.11 6.46
C TYR A 878 18.58 -12.52 6.00
N HIS A 879 17.72 -13.52 6.17
CA HIS A 879 18.03 -14.92 5.87
C HIS A 879 17.60 -15.31 4.45
N GLY A 880 18.44 -16.12 3.79
CA GLY A 880 18.08 -16.88 2.60
C GLY A 880 17.64 -16.04 1.39
N ALA A 881 16.90 -16.70 0.49
CA ALA A 881 16.37 -16.15 -0.75
C ALA A 881 15.69 -14.77 -0.58
N GLY A 882 14.89 -14.59 0.47
CA GLY A 882 14.14 -13.36 0.72
C GLY A 882 15.04 -12.13 0.94
N PHE A 883 16.27 -12.32 1.43
CA PHE A 883 17.23 -11.23 1.60
C PHE A 883 18.07 -10.98 0.34
N PHE A 884 18.67 -12.03 -0.22
CA PHE A 884 19.65 -11.88 -1.29
C PHE A 884 19.01 -11.55 -2.65
N TYR A 885 17.77 -11.95 -2.88
CA TYR A 885 17.11 -11.70 -4.15
C TYR A 885 16.67 -10.24 -4.31
N GLY A 886 17.22 -9.60 -5.34
CA GLY A 886 17.06 -8.16 -5.58
C GLY A 886 17.96 -7.28 -4.72
N ALA A 887 18.84 -7.86 -3.89
CA ALA A 887 19.91 -7.10 -3.26
C ALA A 887 20.97 -6.69 -4.30
N SER A 888 21.66 -5.59 -4.03
CA SER A 888 22.77 -5.10 -4.84
C SER A 888 24.02 -4.97 -3.99
N ILE A 889 25.20 -5.23 -4.56
CA ILE A 889 26.46 -4.95 -3.89
C ILE A 889 26.62 -3.43 -3.81
N LYS A 890 26.63 -2.90 -2.59
CA LYS A 890 26.93 -1.50 -2.31
C LYS A 890 28.43 -1.27 -2.24
N GLU A 891 29.10 -2.05 -1.40
CA GLU A 891 30.53 -1.96 -1.16
C GLU A 891 31.14 -3.36 -1.11
N LYS A 892 32.43 -3.45 -1.43
CA LYS A 892 33.20 -4.69 -1.40
C LYS A 892 34.54 -4.43 -0.72
N TYR A 893 34.89 -5.27 0.23
CA TYR A 893 36.13 -5.21 0.99
C TYR A 893 36.95 -6.47 0.72
N SER A 894 38.20 -6.28 0.29
CA SER A 894 39.13 -7.37 -0.06
C SER A 894 40.37 -7.40 0.85
N SER A 895 40.45 -6.49 1.82
CA SER A 895 41.49 -6.47 2.85
C SER A 895 40.91 -6.05 4.21
N ILE A 896 41.59 -6.44 5.30
CA ILE A 896 41.15 -6.06 6.64
C ILE A 896 41.19 -4.54 6.83
N ASP A 897 42.16 -3.86 6.23
CA ASP A 897 42.29 -2.39 6.27
C ASP A 897 41.10 -1.69 5.61
N GLU A 898 40.63 -2.19 4.46
CA GLU A 898 39.42 -1.70 3.81
C GLU A 898 38.20 -1.93 4.70
N LEU A 899 38.06 -3.13 5.27
CA LEU A 899 36.92 -3.49 6.11
C LEU A 899 36.86 -2.66 7.39
N ILE A 900 38.00 -2.32 7.99
CA ILE A 900 38.05 -1.49 9.20
C ILE A 900 38.05 0.02 8.92
N SER A 901 38.18 0.44 7.67
CA SER A 901 38.19 1.87 7.30
C SER A 901 36.86 2.58 7.57
N ILE A 902 35.79 1.81 7.82
CA ILE A 902 34.45 2.29 8.13
C ILE A 902 34.29 2.77 9.59
N TYR A 903 35.23 2.43 10.48
CA TYR A 903 35.25 2.78 11.92
C TYR A 903 36.31 3.83 12.26
#